data_AF-A0A7W5E0G7-F1
#
_entry.id   AF-A0A7W5E0G7-F1
#
_cell.length_a   1.000
_cell.length_b   1.000
_cell.length_c   1.000
_cell.angle_alpha   90.00
_cell.angle_beta   90.00
_cell.angle_gamma   90.00
#
_symmetry.space_group_name_H-M   'P 1'
#
loop_
_entity.id
_entity.type
_entity.pdbx_description
1 polymer ?
#
loop_
_entity_poly.entity_id
_entity_poly.type
_entity_poly.pdbx_seq_one_letter_code
_entity_poly.pdbx_strand_id
1 'polypeptide(L)'
;MREPTGSDSQTSRDVTANNESEPFFAKAGWSVLPDAAPEKDNRASPNPDSVPNDSSASRVAETNATAEATPQPVPASPTMIQIDPDVEFTPIEIAGISMARCVHAGTGVHFQFGAAEYHVAMMLDGTRSVTEIVQQLSDDGLDWTPQDVADFIGVLVAQKIAITQSPAADPTVETPSIERALASESQPSSVETLFDKEQTEPRQQRPSPEGATEAKSRVAALFASLVTWCSYVISLRLPLLHAAPWAKRVTPIVRPLLGGYVRVLACVGIVVSMLFAASQHSRLSGELLRIFDSNQWLVMIGAWMVLKVIHETGHACTACHYGVRVGRAGVMFFLFAPLAYVDVTDAWKLPQRRSRVAIALGGVYFELICASIALWVWWLFPGGVIAHVAAQVFFLAGPATLLVNANPLLRLDGYYVVSDLVDIPNLREQGRKLLGGRIEHRLFGLVPAASHLSGWRSGFATLHAAASIVFQFVWMGGLVIVVSMWAGPLGLLVAACALMLWAVIPATRWCYRIWTYTGSGESFSRGSHRRRIAWVALTIMTIGQFFLALPSPLIVEVPVVARFSGEEVLRSPVSGFVRHVYWNTGEFVRAGQVVMQIENEEIEVQRDEIQFQLEAEAIKWQRNEHSELLGLAEASTQRSESLRRKLVELDEQVASLKVKATRDGEILTPLIHQLNDQFVSVGDELTRIGNRSHKELLLSIGEEEMNAYREAFVKQQPLRVCFRGGQWLDIIPTEMRPRGSVTVSHPALAASAGGPVPVVPNTAARQGAPTVEWISPRFEAIIELPPSKADAVRCGEVGYLALQDKRSLARRFWIWLGGS
;
A
#
# COMPACT_ATOMS: atom_id res chain seq x y z
N MET A 1 -11.22 -56.29 42.78
CA MET A 1 -12.30 -56.45 43.77
C MET A 1 -13.44 -55.52 43.32
N ARG A 2 -14.60 -56.11 42.98
CA ARG A 2 -15.89 -55.49 42.64
C ARG A 2 -16.09 -54.81 41.26
N GLU A 3 -16.71 -55.57 40.35
CA GLU A 3 -17.96 -55.17 39.63
C GLU A 3 -19.15 -55.05 40.63
N PRO A 4 -20.43 -54.73 40.27
CA PRO A 4 -21.13 -54.53 38.97
C PRO A 4 -22.00 -53.23 38.95
N THR A 5 -22.74 -52.82 37.91
CA THR A 5 -24.12 -53.16 37.43
C THR A 5 -24.52 -52.00 36.47
N GLY A 6 -25.25 -52.07 35.35
CA GLY A 6 -26.26 -53.00 34.84
C GLY A 6 -27.67 -52.40 34.97
N SER A 7 -28.26 -51.86 33.88
CA SER A 7 -29.71 -51.88 33.52
C SER A 7 -29.96 -50.93 32.31
N ASP A 8 -30.30 -51.36 31.10
CA ASP A 8 -31.49 -52.05 30.55
C ASP A 8 -32.72 -51.19 30.27
N SER A 9 -33.42 -51.59 29.19
CA SER A 9 -34.78 -51.28 28.74
C SER A 9 -35.01 -49.98 27.93
N GLN A 10 -35.87 -49.90 26.92
CA GLN A 10 -36.55 -50.83 26.00
C GLN A 10 -37.39 -49.95 25.05
N THR A 11 -37.68 -50.44 23.84
CA THR A 11 -38.90 -50.17 23.02
C THR A 11 -39.18 -48.72 22.54
N SER A 12 -39.82 -48.41 21.41
CA SER A 12 -40.45 -49.10 20.27
C SER A 12 -41.26 -48.00 19.53
N ARG A 13 -41.56 -48.19 18.23
CA ARG A 13 -42.60 -47.51 17.42
C ARG A 13 -42.33 -46.05 17.02
N ASP A 14 -42.76 -45.55 15.87
CA ASP A 14 -43.49 -46.12 14.74
C ASP A 14 -43.23 -45.23 13.52
N VAL A 15 -43.23 -45.87 12.36
CA VAL A 15 -43.26 -45.24 11.04
C VAL A 15 -44.70 -44.84 10.75
N THR A 16 -44.95 -43.57 10.47
CA THR A 16 -46.12 -43.12 9.73
C THR A 16 -45.68 -42.32 8.51
N ALA A 17 -45.92 -42.91 7.35
CA ALA A 17 -45.93 -42.22 6.07
C ALA A 17 -47.18 -41.33 6.01
N ASN A 18 -47.04 -40.11 5.50
CA ASN A 18 -48.14 -39.40 4.86
C ASN A 18 -47.60 -38.64 3.64
N ASN A 19 -48.34 -38.83 2.55
CA ASN A 19 -48.08 -38.40 1.20
C ASN A 19 -48.89 -37.11 0.98
N GLU A 20 -48.25 -35.98 0.68
CA GLU A 20 -48.91 -34.79 0.13
C GLU A 20 -48.03 -34.20 -0.98
N SER A 21 -48.65 -34.10 -2.15
CA SER A 21 -48.17 -33.58 -3.41
C SER A 21 -48.34 -32.07 -3.51
N GLU A 22 -47.31 -31.32 -3.94
CA GLU A 22 -47.29 -30.07 -4.74
C GLU A 22 -45.95 -29.28 -4.54
N PRO A 23 -45.58 -28.31 -5.40
CA PRO A 23 -45.20 -28.40 -6.81
C PRO A 23 -43.67 -28.17 -7.02
N PHE A 24 -43.18 -28.63 -8.16
CA PHE A 24 -41.77 -28.67 -8.54
C PHE A 24 -41.32 -27.30 -9.07
N PHE A 25 -40.69 -26.44 -8.24
CA PHE A 25 -39.68 -25.43 -8.64
C PHE A 25 -39.17 -24.68 -7.39
N ALA A 26 -38.16 -25.26 -6.72
CA ALA A 26 -37.21 -24.53 -5.87
C ALA A 26 -36.16 -25.50 -5.32
N LYS A 27 -35.06 -25.74 -6.05
CA LYS A 27 -33.77 -26.20 -5.50
C LYS A 27 -32.71 -26.34 -6.63
N ALA A 28 -32.08 -25.23 -7.00
CA ALA A 28 -30.71 -25.28 -7.52
C ALA A 28 -29.75 -25.17 -6.31
N GLY A 29 -29.51 -26.32 -5.68
CA GLY A 29 -28.64 -26.47 -4.52
C GLY A 29 -27.76 -27.68 -4.74
N TRP A 30 -26.49 -27.43 -5.01
CA TRP A 30 -25.46 -28.45 -5.22
C TRP A 30 -25.21 -29.22 -3.93
N SER A 31 -25.33 -30.55 -3.96
CA SER A 31 -24.71 -31.46 -2.97
C SER A 31 -24.56 -32.87 -3.56
N VAL A 32 -23.37 -33.43 -3.36
CA VAL A 32 -22.87 -34.75 -3.77
C VAL A 32 -23.05 -35.76 -2.61
N LEU A 33 -23.12 -37.08 -2.92
CA LEU A 33 -22.38 -38.22 -2.30
C LEU A 33 -23.13 -39.56 -2.57
N PRO A 34 -22.51 -40.77 -2.49
CA PRO A 34 -21.09 -41.18 -2.54
C PRO A 34 -20.81 -42.42 -3.44
N ASP A 35 -19.56 -42.91 -3.39
CA ASP A 35 -18.88 -43.99 -4.15
C ASP A 35 -19.61 -45.33 -4.39
N ALA A 36 -19.33 -45.94 -5.55
CA ALA A 36 -19.47 -47.38 -5.79
C ALA A 36 -18.40 -47.94 -6.75
N ALA A 37 -17.66 -48.95 -6.28
CA ALA A 37 -17.10 -50.07 -7.06
C ALA A 37 -16.62 -51.18 -6.09
N PRO A 38 -16.54 -52.48 -6.47
CA PRO A 38 -17.02 -53.12 -7.69
C PRO A 38 -17.91 -54.37 -7.48
N GLU A 39 -18.66 -54.65 -8.54
CA GLU A 39 -19.21 -55.91 -9.06
C GLU A 39 -18.81 -57.25 -8.39
N LYS A 40 -19.83 -58.04 -8.01
CA LYS A 40 -19.76 -59.51 -7.96
C LYS A 40 -21.11 -60.16 -8.29
N ASP A 41 -21.00 -61.10 -9.21
CA ASP A 41 -21.96 -61.98 -9.86
C ASP A 41 -22.70 -62.95 -8.89
N ASN A 42 -24.03 -63.14 -9.05
CA ASN A 42 -24.70 -64.46 -9.03
C ASN A 42 -26.24 -64.40 -9.13
N ARG A 43 -26.75 -65.00 -10.22
CA ARG A 43 -27.92 -65.90 -10.39
C ARG A 43 -29.01 -65.97 -9.28
N ALA A 44 -30.29 -65.76 -9.67
CA ALA A 44 -31.34 -66.78 -9.80
C ALA A 44 -32.77 -66.17 -9.93
N SER A 45 -33.55 -66.67 -10.90
CA SER A 45 -34.98 -66.42 -11.18
C SER A 45 -35.92 -67.26 -10.25
N PRO A 46 -37.27 -67.36 -10.43
CA PRO A 46 -38.31 -66.51 -11.05
C PRO A 46 -39.68 -66.41 -10.25
N ASN A 47 -40.54 -65.43 -10.59
CA ASN A 47 -42.06 -65.35 -10.71
C ASN A 47 -43.03 -66.14 -9.75
N PRO A 48 -44.40 -66.00 -9.81
CA PRO A 48 -45.35 -64.95 -10.28
C PRO A 48 -46.54 -64.71 -9.29
N ASP A 49 -47.58 -63.95 -9.74
CA ASP A 49 -49.05 -64.06 -9.45
C ASP A 49 -49.70 -62.69 -9.09
N SER A 50 -50.40 -61.99 -10.00
CA SER A 50 -51.78 -62.15 -10.53
C SER A 50 -52.93 -61.55 -9.66
N VAL A 51 -53.41 -60.34 -10.06
CA VAL A 51 -54.79 -59.84 -10.34
C VAL A 51 -55.98 -60.62 -9.70
N PRO A 52 -57.13 -60.05 -9.22
CA PRO A 52 -57.97 -59.05 -9.96
C PRO A 52 -58.95 -58.08 -9.21
N ASN A 53 -59.56 -57.19 -10.03
CA ASN A 53 -60.93 -56.60 -9.97
C ASN A 53 -61.30 -55.61 -8.85
N ASP A 54 -62.22 -54.62 -9.00
CA ASP A 54 -63.31 -54.44 -9.97
C ASP A 54 -63.85 -52.97 -10.06
N SER A 55 -64.35 -52.63 -11.25
CA SER A 55 -65.51 -51.80 -11.66
C SER A 55 -66.11 -50.61 -10.85
N SER A 56 -66.38 -49.50 -11.56
CA SER A 56 -67.71 -48.80 -11.73
C SER A 56 -67.48 -47.36 -12.23
N ALA A 57 -67.65 -47.01 -13.52
CA ALA A 57 -68.88 -46.71 -14.28
C ALA A 57 -69.80 -45.60 -13.70
N SER A 58 -69.85 -44.41 -14.33
CA SER A 58 -71.09 -43.86 -14.95
C SER A 58 -71.00 -42.40 -15.49
N ARG A 59 -71.43 -42.25 -16.76
CA ARG A 59 -72.25 -41.18 -17.42
C ARG A 59 -71.87 -39.69 -17.24
N VAL A 60 -71.49 -38.95 -18.28
CA VAL A 60 -72.27 -38.38 -19.42
C VAL A 60 -73.40 -37.43 -19.00
N ALA A 61 -73.23 -36.14 -19.29
CA ALA A 61 -74.30 -35.19 -19.64
C ALA A 61 -73.72 -34.05 -20.50
N GLU A 62 -74.27 -33.90 -21.71
CA GLU A 62 -74.08 -32.78 -22.64
C GLU A 62 -74.90 -31.55 -22.22
N THR A 63 -74.39 -30.35 -22.54
CA THR A 63 -75.23 -29.18 -22.84
C THR A 63 -74.51 -28.25 -23.83
N ASN A 64 -75.25 -27.84 -24.87
CA ASN A 64 -74.81 -27.04 -26.02
C ASN A 64 -75.35 -25.59 -25.93
N ALA A 65 -74.59 -24.66 -26.54
CA ALA A 65 -74.97 -23.34 -27.11
C ALA A 65 -75.34 -22.18 -26.12
N THR A 66 -74.97 -20.89 -26.30
CA THR A 66 -74.64 -20.12 -27.52
C THR A 66 -73.93 -18.78 -27.17
N ALA A 67 -72.96 -18.38 -28.02
CA ALA A 67 -72.55 -17.04 -28.48
C ALA A 67 -72.24 -15.86 -27.53
N GLU A 68 -70.97 -15.40 -27.55
CA GLU A 68 -70.60 -14.02 -27.91
C GLU A 68 -69.12 -13.96 -28.36
N ALA A 69 -68.87 -13.38 -29.53
CA ALA A 69 -67.56 -13.37 -30.20
C ALA A 69 -66.76 -12.10 -29.86
N THR A 70 -65.50 -12.27 -29.48
CA THR A 70 -64.51 -11.18 -29.31
C THR A 70 -63.36 -11.41 -30.31
N PRO A 71 -62.76 -10.36 -30.91
CA PRO A 71 -61.92 -10.52 -32.10
C PRO A 71 -60.57 -11.19 -31.77
N GLN A 72 -60.15 -12.12 -32.61
CA GLN A 72 -58.81 -12.70 -32.55
C GLN A 72 -57.73 -11.63 -32.83
N PRO A 73 -56.63 -11.60 -32.06
CA PRO A 73 -55.44 -10.89 -32.46
C PRO A 73 -54.71 -11.68 -33.57
N VAL A 74 -54.32 -10.96 -34.61
CA VAL A 74 -53.47 -11.41 -35.72
C VAL A 74 -52.21 -12.13 -35.19
N PRO A 75 -51.79 -13.30 -35.72
CA PRO A 75 -50.52 -13.90 -35.29
C PRO A 75 -49.36 -12.99 -35.74
N ALA A 76 -48.59 -12.50 -34.77
CA ALA A 76 -47.30 -11.88 -35.04
C ALA A 76 -46.39 -12.90 -35.73
N SER A 77 -45.72 -12.48 -36.80
CA SER A 77 -44.71 -13.29 -37.50
C SER A 77 -43.73 -13.91 -36.49
N PRO A 78 -43.36 -15.20 -36.61
CA PRO A 78 -42.52 -15.85 -35.62
C PRO A 78 -41.12 -15.22 -35.62
N THR A 79 -40.69 -14.70 -34.47
CA THR A 79 -39.30 -14.28 -34.24
C THR A 79 -38.41 -15.51 -34.33
N MET A 80 -37.55 -15.56 -35.35
CA MET A 80 -36.60 -16.66 -35.56
C MET A 80 -35.28 -16.32 -34.85
N ILE A 81 -34.72 -17.28 -34.12
CA ILE A 81 -33.55 -17.05 -33.27
C ILE A 81 -32.49 -18.08 -33.63
N GLN A 82 -31.29 -17.58 -33.94
CA GLN A 82 -30.16 -18.40 -34.34
C GLN A 82 -29.00 -18.21 -33.36
N ILE A 83 -28.31 -19.28 -32.98
CA ILE A 83 -27.04 -19.17 -32.25
C ILE A 83 -25.97 -18.54 -33.15
N ASP A 84 -25.15 -17.67 -32.58
CA ASP A 84 -24.03 -17.04 -33.28
C ASP A 84 -23.07 -18.12 -33.84
N PRO A 85 -22.73 -18.11 -35.15
CA PRO A 85 -21.88 -19.13 -35.76
C PRO A 85 -20.45 -19.19 -35.20
N ASP A 86 -19.99 -18.17 -34.46
CA ASP A 86 -18.70 -18.16 -33.77
C ASP A 86 -18.72 -18.90 -32.41
N VAL A 87 -19.84 -19.54 -32.07
CA VAL A 87 -20.01 -20.36 -30.86
C VAL A 87 -19.64 -21.81 -31.14
N GLU A 88 -18.57 -22.28 -30.51
CA GLU A 88 -18.13 -23.68 -30.59
C GLU A 88 -18.67 -24.47 -29.38
N PHE A 89 -19.41 -25.54 -29.66
CA PHE A 89 -19.87 -26.49 -28.63
C PHE A 89 -18.92 -27.68 -28.55
N THR A 90 -18.40 -27.92 -27.35
CA THR A 90 -17.66 -29.15 -27.03
C THR A 90 -18.48 -29.98 -26.05
N PRO A 91 -18.96 -31.17 -26.43
CA PRO A 91 -19.62 -32.06 -25.48
C PRO A 91 -18.62 -32.52 -24.42
N ILE A 92 -19.04 -32.50 -23.15
CA ILE A 92 -18.27 -32.96 -22.01
C ILE A 92 -19.17 -33.83 -21.15
N GLU A 93 -18.73 -35.05 -20.90
CA GLU A 93 -19.39 -35.95 -19.97
C GLU A 93 -18.69 -35.85 -18.62
N ILE A 94 -19.43 -35.44 -17.57
CA ILE A 94 -18.89 -35.35 -16.21
C ILE A 94 -19.79 -36.17 -15.31
N ALA A 95 -19.26 -37.27 -14.76
CA ALA A 95 -19.98 -38.20 -13.87
C ALA A 95 -21.27 -38.80 -14.48
N GLY A 96 -21.25 -39.15 -15.78
CA GLY A 96 -22.37 -39.78 -16.48
C GLY A 96 -23.49 -38.83 -16.90
N ILE A 97 -23.31 -37.51 -16.71
CA ILE A 97 -24.22 -36.47 -17.19
C ILE A 97 -23.58 -35.80 -18.40
N SER A 98 -24.26 -35.90 -19.55
CA SER A 98 -23.89 -35.20 -20.78
C SER A 98 -24.12 -33.70 -20.62
N MET A 99 -23.05 -32.92 -20.70
CA MET A 99 -23.08 -31.46 -20.72
C MET A 99 -22.41 -30.94 -21.99
N ALA A 100 -22.65 -29.67 -22.31
CA ALA A 100 -21.93 -29.01 -23.39
C ALA A 100 -21.24 -27.74 -22.88
N ARG A 101 -19.95 -27.61 -23.18
CA ARG A 101 -19.22 -26.36 -23.00
C ARG A 101 -19.36 -25.54 -24.27
N CYS A 102 -19.76 -24.30 -24.11
CA CYS A 102 -19.83 -23.31 -25.17
C CYS A 102 -18.68 -22.31 -25.02
N VAL A 103 -17.97 -22.05 -26.12
CA VAL A 103 -16.93 -21.04 -26.21
C VAL A 103 -17.25 -20.11 -27.37
N HIS A 104 -17.45 -18.83 -27.08
CA HIS A 104 -17.63 -17.82 -28.12
C HIS A 104 -16.25 -17.29 -28.56
N ALA A 105 -15.87 -17.53 -29.82
CA ALA A 105 -14.53 -17.22 -30.34
C ALA A 105 -14.20 -15.71 -30.34
N GLY A 106 -15.18 -14.85 -30.60
CA GLY A 106 -15.04 -13.39 -30.58
C GLY A 106 -14.93 -12.73 -29.19
N THR A 107 -15.66 -13.23 -28.18
CA THR A 107 -15.71 -12.60 -26.84
C THR A 107 -14.87 -13.33 -25.78
N GLY A 108 -14.53 -14.60 -26.01
CA GLY A 108 -13.75 -15.42 -25.08
C GLY A 108 -14.50 -15.83 -23.81
N VAL A 109 -15.83 -15.64 -23.77
CA VAL A 109 -16.68 -16.02 -22.64
C VAL A 109 -17.01 -17.52 -22.71
N HIS A 110 -16.98 -18.18 -21.56
CA HIS A 110 -17.26 -19.62 -21.42
C HIS A 110 -18.58 -19.85 -20.69
N PHE A 111 -19.45 -20.67 -21.29
CA PHE A 111 -20.71 -21.10 -20.68
C PHE A 111 -20.76 -22.63 -20.58
N GLN A 112 -21.54 -23.12 -19.62
CA GLN A 112 -21.82 -24.54 -19.46
C GLN A 112 -23.33 -24.73 -19.55
N PHE A 113 -23.74 -25.62 -20.45
CA PHE A 113 -25.13 -26.01 -20.62
C PHE A 113 -25.32 -27.43 -20.09
N GLY A 114 -26.41 -27.65 -19.34
CA GLY A 114 -26.91 -28.99 -19.05
C GLY A 114 -27.44 -29.69 -20.32
N ALA A 115 -27.76 -30.99 -20.23
CA ALA A 115 -28.25 -31.77 -21.36
C ALA A 115 -29.48 -31.15 -22.05
N ALA A 116 -30.46 -30.69 -21.25
CA ALA A 116 -31.69 -30.07 -21.76
C ALA A 116 -31.41 -28.69 -22.38
N GLU A 117 -30.62 -27.85 -21.72
CA GLU A 117 -30.24 -26.51 -22.22
C GLU A 117 -29.42 -26.60 -23.52
N TYR A 118 -28.55 -27.61 -23.63
CA TYR A 118 -27.80 -27.90 -24.86
C TYR A 118 -28.74 -28.34 -25.99
N HIS A 119 -29.73 -29.19 -25.69
CA HIS A 119 -30.73 -29.62 -26.68
C HIS A 119 -31.54 -28.43 -27.20
N VAL A 120 -32.00 -27.54 -26.31
CA VAL A 120 -32.68 -26.29 -26.68
C VAL A 120 -31.77 -25.40 -27.52
N ALA A 121 -30.51 -25.22 -27.12
CA ALA A 121 -29.53 -24.44 -27.86
C ALA A 121 -29.30 -24.99 -29.29
N MET A 122 -29.19 -26.31 -29.45
CA MET A 122 -29.01 -26.94 -30.76
C MET A 122 -30.23 -26.81 -31.68
N MET A 123 -31.43 -26.54 -31.13
CA MET A 123 -32.65 -26.28 -31.90
C MET A 123 -32.84 -24.81 -32.29
N LEU A 124 -32.00 -23.89 -31.78
CA LEU A 124 -31.96 -22.48 -32.16
C LEU A 124 -31.14 -22.29 -33.45
N ASP A 125 -31.62 -22.88 -34.54
CA ASP A 125 -30.98 -22.92 -35.86
C ASP A 125 -31.40 -21.78 -36.80
N GLY A 126 -32.31 -20.89 -36.36
CA GLY A 126 -32.87 -19.81 -37.16
C GLY A 126 -33.98 -20.24 -38.12
N THR A 127 -34.39 -21.51 -38.12
CA THR A 127 -35.43 -22.07 -39.01
C THR A 127 -36.69 -22.54 -38.29
N ARG A 128 -36.67 -22.60 -36.96
CA ARG A 128 -37.82 -22.97 -36.11
C ARG A 128 -38.32 -21.80 -35.29
N SER A 129 -39.63 -21.69 -35.16
CA SER A 129 -40.27 -20.73 -34.26
C SER A 129 -40.22 -21.21 -32.81
N VAL A 130 -40.30 -20.28 -31.86
CA VAL A 130 -40.30 -20.61 -30.40
C VAL A 130 -41.43 -21.59 -30.06
N THR A 131 -42.58 -21.50 -30.73
CA THR A 131 -43.72 -22.40 -30.53
C THR A 131 -43.44 -23.82 -31.00
N GLU A 132 -42.73 -23.99 -32.13
CA GLU A 132 -42.32 -25.31 -32.65
C GLU A 132 -41.25 -25.96 -31.77
N ILE A 133 -40.34 -25.16 -31.22
CA ILE A 133 -39.31 -25.64 -30.27
C ILE A 133 -39.96 -26.18 -29.00
N VAL A 134 -40.95 -25.47 -28.44
CA VAL A 134 -41.69 -25.92 -27.25
C VAL A 134 -42.49 -27.21 -27.53
N GLN A 135 -43.14 -27.30 -28.70
CA GLN A 135 -43.86 -28.49 -29.11
C GLN A 135 -42.93 -29.71 -29.19
N GLN A 136 -41.76 -29.54 -29.81
CA GLN A 136 -40.79 -30.62 -29.98
C GLN A 136 -40.10 -31.03 -28.68
N LEU A 137 -39.85 -30.09 -27.75
CA LEU A 137 -39.36 -30.41 -26.40
C LEU A 137 -40.36 -31.27 -25.62
N SER A 138 -41.66 -31.00 -25.78
CA SER A 138 -42.73 -31.81 -25.19
C SER A 138 -42.78 -33.22 -25.78
N ASP A 139 -42.55 -33.37 -27.09
CA ASP A 139 -42.50 -34.67 -27.77
C ASP A 139 -41.24 -35.47 -27.40
N ASP A 140 -40.13 -34.78 -27.10
CA ASP A 140 -38.85 -35.36 -26.65
C ASP A 140 -38.83 -35.70 -25.15
N GLY A 141 -39.93 -35.47 -24.42
CA GLY A 141 -40.08 -35.82 -23.00
C GLY A 141 -39.34 -34.88 -22.02
N LEU A 142 -39.07 -33.63 -22.41
CA LEU A 142 -38.44 -32.61 -21.57
C LEU A 142 -39.48 -31.62 -21.04
N ASP A 143 -39.66 -31.56 -19.71
CA ASP A 143 -40.62 -30.67 -19.03
C ASP A 143 -40.14 -29.20 -19.01
N TRP A 144 -40.15 -28.52 -20.16
CA TRP A 144 -39.83 -27.08 -20.27
C TRP A 144 -41.07 -26.28 -20.63
N THR A 145 -41.40 -25.26 -19.84
CA THR A 145 -42.55 -24.39 -20.15
C THR A 145 -42.19 -23.37 -21.24
N PRO A 146 -43.18 -22.80 -21.97
CA PRO A 146 -42.92 -21.72 -22.92
C PRO A 146 -42.17 -20.53 -22.31
N GLN A 147 -42.36 -20.30 -21.01
CA GLN A 147 -41.73 -19.21 -20.27
C GLN A 147 -40.25 -19.52 -19.95
N ASP A 148 -39.92 -20.78 -19.62
CA ASP A 148 -38.53 -21.20 -19.39
C ASP A 148 -37.69 -21.09 -20.67
N VAL A 149 -38.27 -21.44 -21.83
CA VAL A 149 -37.62 -21.29 -23.14
C VAL A 149 -37.40 -19.81 -23.47
N ALA A 150 -38.38 -18.95 -23.20
CA ALA A 150 -38.26 -17.50 -23.44
C ALA A 150 -37.22 -16.84 -22.52
N ASP A 151 -37.17 -17.21 -21.24
CA ASP A 151 -36.18 -16.70 -20.28
C ASP A 151 -34.77 -17.16 -20.65
N PHE A 152 -34.61 -18.43 -21.07
CA PHE A 152 -33.34 -18.97 -21.52
C PHE A 152 -32.83 -18.27 -22.79
N ILE A 153 -33.71 -18.07 -23.79
CA ILE A 153 -33.41 -17.28 -24.99
C ILE A 153 -33.04 -15.83 -24.63
N GLY A 154 -33.76 -15.22 -23.69
CA GLY A 154 -33.47 -13.88 -23.20
C GLY A 154 -32.07 -13.75 -22.60
N VAL A 155 -31.61 -14.77 -21.86
CA VAL A 155 -30.24 -14.86 -21.34
C VAL A 155 -29.22 -15.00 -22.48
N LEU A 156 -29.48 -15.84 -23.48
CA LEU A 156 -28.59 -16.02 -24.64
C LEU A 156 -28.43 -14.75 -25.47
N VAL A 157 -29.52 -14.03 -25.73
CA VAL A 157 -29.49 -12.76 -26.48
C VAL A 157 -28.81 -11.65 -25.66
N ALA A 158 -29.09 -11.54 -24.36
CA ALA A 158 -28.44 -10.56 -23.49
C ALA A 158 -26.92 -10.75 -23.37
N GLN A 159 -26.46 -12.01 -23.45
CA GLN A 159 -25.04 -12.37 -23.47
C GLN A 159 -24.41 -12.33 -24.88
N LYS A 160 -25.18 -11.94 -25.90
CA LYS A 160 -24.77 -11.93 -27.32
C LYS A 160 -24.32 -13.30 -27.86
N ILE A 161 -24.94 -14.37 -27.39
CA ILE A 161 -24.69 -15.76 -27.81
C ILE A 161 -25.68 -16.18 -28.91
N ALA A 162 -26.86 -15.55 -28.96
CA ALA A 162 -27.88 -15.76 -29.99
C ALA A 162 -28.28 -14.43 -30.64
N ILE A 163 -28.62 -14.49 -31.93
CA ILE A 163 -29.01 -13.37 -32.79
C ILE A 163 -30.47 -13.56 -33.19
N THR A 164 -31.29 -12.52 -33.00
CA THR A 164 -32.68 -12.50 -33.47
C THR A 164 -32.71 -12.11 -34.95
N GLN A 165 -33.24 -12.97 -35.82
CA GLN A 165 -33.49 -12.64 -37.21
C GLN A 165 -34.87 -11.98 -37.33
N SER A 166 -34.90 -10.71 -37.74
CA SER A 166 -36.12 -10.05 -38.21
C SER A 166 -36.23 -10.26 -39.73
N PRO A 167 -37.41 -10.57 -40.31
CA PRO A 167 -37.51 -10.84 -41.74
C PRO A 167 -37.08 -9.60 -42.56
N ALA A 168 -36.28 -9.86 -43.60
CA ALA A 168 -35.74 -8.86 -44.51
C ALA A 168 -36.86 -8.06 -45.19
N ALA A 169 -36.71 -6.73 -45.21
CA ALA A 169 -37.47 -5.86 -46.11
C ALA A 169 -36.91 -6.01 -47.54
N ASP A 170 -37.75 -6.42 -48.48
CA ASP A 170 -37.41 -6.50 -49.90
C ASP A 170 -37.17 -5.09 -50.50
N PRO A 171 -36.18 -4.92 -51.40
CA PRO A 171 -35.83 -3.64 -51.99
C PRO A 171 -36.47 -3.45 -53.37
N THR A 172 -37.74 -3.11 -53.47
CA THR A 172 -38.33 -2.51 -54.69
C THR A 172 -39.73 -2.00 -54.38
N VAL A 173 -39.94 -0.67 -54.35
CA VAL A 173 -41.09 0.05 -54.95
C VAL A 173 -40.78 1.56 -54.87
N GLU A 174 -41.15 2.23 -55.95
CA GLU A 174 -40.79 3.56 -56.42
C GLU A 174 -41.25 4.74 -55.53
N THR A 175 -40.50 5.84 -55.67
CA THR A 175 -40.81 7.20 -55.17
C THR A 175 -42.07 7.74 -55.87
N PRO A 176 -42.83 8.65 -55.22
CA PRO A 176 -42.74 10.02 -55.72
C PRO A 176 -42.60 11.07 -54.62
N SER A 177 -41.74 12.03 -54.96
CA SER A 177 -41.55 13.36 -54.42
C SER A 177 -42.83 14.17 -54.22
N ILE A 178 -42.86 15.04 -53.20
CA ILE A 178 -43.22 16.47 -53.33
C ILE A 178 -42.67 17.24 -52.12
N GLU A 179 -41.88 18.27 -52.44
CA GLU A 179 -41.44 19.36 -51.58
C GLU A 179 -42.59 20.29 -51.13
N ARG A 180 -42.28 21.17 -50.17
CA ARG A 180 -43.05 22.31 -49.59
C ARG A 180 -43.70 21.95 -48.25
N ALA A 181 -43.48 22.63 -47.14
CA ALA A 181 -42.96 23.97 -46.92
C ALA A 181 -42.33 24.10 -45.52
N LEU A 182 -41.15 24.69 -45.48
CA LEU A 182 -40.74 25.60 -44.42
C LEU A 182 -41.67 26.83 -44.46
N ALA A 183 -42.24 27.26 -43.34
CA ALA A 183 -42.31 28.67 -42.92
C ALA A 183 -43.24 28.90 -41.71
N SER A 184 -42.79 29.82 -40.84
CA SER A 184 -43.54 30.62 -39.84
C SER A 184 -43.95 29.89 -38.55
N GLU A 185 -43.34 30.14 -37.39
CA GLU A 185 -43.37 31.37 -36.55
C GLU A 185 -44.77 31.97 -36.39
N SER A 186 -45.31 31.89 -35.16
CA SER A 186 -45.71 33.02 -34.29
C SER A 186 -46.89 32.68 -33.36
N GLN A 187 -46.73 33.01 -32.07
CA GLN A 187 -47.77 33.08 -31.02
C GLN A 187 -48.67 34.35 -31.21
N PRO A 188 -49.59 34.78 -30.30
CA PRO A 188 -50.34 34.14 -29.17
C PRO A 188 -51.86 34.51 -29.11
N SER A 189 -52.55 34.05 -28.05
CA SER A 189 -53.53 34.78 -27.20
C SER A 189 -55.05 34.62 -27.39
N SER A 190 -55.74 34.35 -26.27
CA SER A 190 -57.06 34.80 -25.73
C SER A 190 -57.54 33.72 -24.73
N VAL A 191 -57.59 33.87 -23.39
CA VAL A 191 -58.25 34.76 -22.39
C VAL A 191 -59.78 34.57 -22.27
N GLU A 192 -60.24 34.51 -21.00
CA GLU A 192 -61.60 34.44 -20.42
C GLU A 192 -62.08 33.02 -20.03
N THR A 193 -62.61 32.71 -18.82
CA THR A 193 -63.24 33.53 -17.76
C THR A 193 -63.28 32.78 -16.40
N LEU A 194 -63.65 33.53 -15.36
CA LEU A 194 -63.64 33.31 -13.91
C LEU A 194 -64.69 32.34 -13.29
N PHE A 195 -64.49 32.09 -11.98
CA PHE A 195 -65.36 31.49 -10.93
C PHE A 195 -65.26 29.94 -10.81
N ASP A 196 -65.08 29.30 -9.65
CA ASP A 196 -65.37 29.69 -8.27
C ASP A 196 -64.48 28.94 -7.24
N LYS A 197 -64.39 29.48 -6.03
CA LYS A 197 -63.68 28.90 -4.87
C LYS A 197 -64.49 27.76 -4.25
N GLU A 198 -63.87 26.60 -4.05
CA GLU A 198 -64.21 25.74 -2.92
C GLU A 198 -62.97 25.00 -2.39
N GLN A 199 -62.74 25.15 -1.09
CA GLN A 199 -61.67 24.49 -0.35
C GLN A 199 -62.06 23.03 -0.11
N THR A 200 -61.18 22.09 -0.45
CA THR A 200 -61.18 20.74 0.14
C THR A 200 -59.73 20.27 0.28
N GLU A 201 -59.41 19.72 1.46
CA GLU A 201 -58.08 19.34 1.96
C GLU A 201 -57.28 18.41 1.03
N PRO A 202 -55.93 18.42 1.08
CA PRO A 202 -55.11 17.56 0.24
C PRO A 202 -55.10 16.12 0.76
N ARG A 203 -55.77 15.23 0.01
CA ARG A 203 -55.62 13.79 0.16
C ARG A 203 -54.22 13.38 -0.31
N GLN A 204 -53.35 12.98 0.63
CA GLN A 204 -52.04 12.39 0.35
C GLN A 204 -52.19 11.18 -0.58
N GLN A 205 -51.79 11.34 -1.85
CA GLN A 205 -51.53 10.21 -2.75
C GLN A 205 -50.24 9.52 -2.29
N ARG A 206 -50.35 8.26 -1.84
CA ARG A 206 -49.20 7.36 -1.75
C ARG A 206 -48.64 7.15 -3.17
N PRO A 207 -47.32 7.20 -3.39
CA PRO A 207 -46.74 6.89 -4.69
C PRO A 207 -47.00 5.42 -5.05
N SER A 208 -47.46 5.19 -6.27
CA SER A 208 -47.63 3.88 -6.89
C SER A 208 -46.31 3.08 -6.87
N PRO A 209 -46.34 1.74 -6.74
CA PRO A 209 -45.15 0.90 -6.59
C PRO A 209 -44.16 0.97 -7.76
N GLU A 210 -44.57 1.45 -8.94
CA GLU A 210 -43.77 1.54 -10.16
C GLU A 210 -42.69 2.64 -10.11
N GLY A 211 -42.96 3.78 -9.47
CA GLY A 211 -41.99 4.88 -9.35
C GLY A 211 -40.83 4.58 -8.39
N ALA A 212 -41.06 3.71 -7.40
CA ALA A 212 -40.02 3.29 -6.46
C ALA A 212 -39.04 2.27 -7.08
N THR A 213 -39.49 1.49 -8.06
CA THR A 213 -38.63 0.58 -8.85
C THR A 213 -37.76 1.32 -9.85
N GLU A 214 -38.27 2.37 -10.52
CA GLU A 214 -37.46 3.20 -11.43
C GLU A 214 -36.39 4.04 -10.72
N ALA A 215 -36.71 4.63 -9.56
CA ALA A 215 -35.72 5.38 -8.79
C ALA A 215 -34.59 4.48 -8.27
N LYS A 216 -34.92 3.24 -7.84
CA LYS A 216 -33.93 2.24 -7.43
C LYS A 216 -33.07 1.75 -8.59
N SER A 217 -33.64 1.58 -9.80
CA SER A 217 -32.88 1.16 -10.98
C SER A 217 -31.90 2.24 -11.45
N ARG A 218 -32.29 3.53 -11.41
CA ARG A 218 -31.40 4.66 -11.74
C ARG A 218 -30.23 4.80 -10.77
N VAL A 219 -30.47 4.69 -9.46
CA VAL A 219 -29.39 4.73 -8.45
C VAL A 219 -28.45 3.53 -8.59
N ALA A 220 -28.98 2.34 -8.86
CA ALA A 220 -28.18 1.15 -9.11
C ALA A 220 -27.32 1.29 -10.38
N ALA A 221 -27.87 1.87 -11.45
CA ALA A 221 -27.15 2.12 -12.70
C ALA A 221 -26.03 3.17 -12.52
N LEU A 222 -26.30 4.28 -11.81
CA LEU A 222 -25.27 5.28 -11.49
C LEU A 222 -24.15 4.71 -10.61
N PHE A 223 -24.51 3.89 -9.63
CA PHE A 223 -23.54 3.20 -8.78
C PHE A 223 -22.70 2.19 -9.57
N ALA A 224 -23.33 1.40 -10.45
CA ALA A 224 -22.62 0.48 -11.33
C ALA A 224 -21.62 1.23 -12.22
N SER A 225 -22.06 2.32 -12.86
CA SER A 225 -21.21 3.19 -13.68
C SER A 225 -20.02 3.74 -12.91
N LEU A 226 -20.25 4.23 -11.68
CA LEU A 226 -19.19 4.72 -10.79
C LEU A 226 -18.19 3.62 -10.41
N VAL A 227 -18.66 2.40 -10.12
CA VAL A 227 -17.79 1.25 -9.82
C VAL A 227 -16.92 0.88 -11.03
N THR A 228 -17.48 0.83 -12.24
CA THR A 228 -16.70 0.63 -13.46
C THR A 228 -15.67 1.72 -13.68
N TRP A 229 -16.04 2.99 -13.48
CA TRP A 229 -15.12 4.10 -13.61
C TRP A 229 -13.96 4.01 -12.61
N CYS A 230 -14.25 3.77 -11.32
CA CYS A 230 -13.22 3.54 -10.31
C CYS A 230 -12.33 2.33 -10.68
N SER A 231 -12.91 1.27 -11.27
CA SER A 231 -12.14 0.12 -11.72
C SER A 231 -11.19 0.46 -12.86
N TYR A 232 -11.58 1.33 -13.80
CA TYR A 232 -10.71 1.81 -14.88
C TYR A 232 -9.59 2.70 -14.35
N VAL A 233 -9.87 3.54 -13.35
CA VAL A 233 -8.86 4.39 -12.69
C VAL A 233 -7.80 3.52 -11.98
N ILE A 234 -8.22 2.42 -11.36
CA ILE A 234 -7.29 1.53 -10.64
C ILE A 234 -6.57 0.56 -11.57
N SER A 235 -7.26 0.01 -12.58
CA SER A 235 -6.71 -1.02 -13.44
C SER A 235 -7.15 -0.85 -14.89
N LEU A 236 -6.17 -0.74 -15.80
CA LEU A 236 -6.39 -0.72 -17.24
C LEU A 236 -5.55 -1.82 -17.89
N ARG A 237 -6.16 -2.69 -18.70
CA ARG A 237 -5.45 -3.78 -19.38
C ARG A 237 -5.40 -3.51 -20.89
N LEU A 238 -4.20 -3.43 -21.44
CA LEU A 238 -3.96 -3.20 -22.86
C LEU A 238 -3.27 -4.43 -23.48
N PRO A 239 -4.02 -5.33 -24.17
CA PRO A 239 -3.41 -6.41 -24.93
C PRO A 239 -2.69 -5.83 -26.15
N LEU A 240 -1.37 -6.03 -26.25
CA LEU A 240 -0.55 -5.42 -27.30
C LEU A 240 -0.34 -6.35 -28.49
N LEU A 241 0.04 -7.61 -28.24
CA LEU A 241 0.48 -8.52 -29.30
C LEU A 241 0.21 -10.00 -28.97
N HIS A 242 0.10 -10.82 -30.01
CA HIS A 242 0.05 -12.28 -29.85
C HIS A 242 1.47 -12.79 -29.58
N ALA A 243 1.72 -13.38 -28.41
CA ALA A 243 3.06 -13.76 -28.00
C ALA A 243 3.52 -15.10 -28.62
N ALA A 244 2.59 -15.94 -29.10
CA ALA A 244 2.92 -17.26 -29.63
C ALA A 244 3.96 -17.27 -30.77
N PRO A 245 3.89 -16.42 -31.83
CA PRO A 245 4.85 -16.47 -32.92
C PRO A 245 6.26 -16.05 -32.48
N TRP A 246 6.34 -15.02 -31.64
CA TRP A 246 7.61 -14.54 -31.09
C TRP A 246 8.22 -15.54 -30.11
N ALA A 247 7.43 -16.08 -29.18
CA ALA A 247 7.88 -17.09 -28.23
C ALA A 247 8.42 -18.32 -28.96
N LYS A 248 7.73 -18.81 -30.01
CA LYS A 248 8.20 -19.94 -30.83
C LYS A 248 9.54 -19.68 -31.53
N ARG A 249 9.82 -18.43 -31.94
CA ARG A 249 11.10 -18.04 -32.57
C ARG A 249 12.25 -17.96 -31.56
N VAL A 250 11.98 -17.46 -30.36
CA VAL A 250 13.00 -17.28 -29.30
C VAL A 250 13.27 -18.57 -28.54
N THR A 251 12.26 -19.42 -28.35
CA THR A 251 12.36 -20.71 -27.65
C THR A 251 13.55 -21.56 -28.10
N PRO A 252 13.87 -21.79 -29.39
CA PRO A 252 15.02 -22.61 -29.78
C PRO A 252 16.37 -22.04 -29.31
N ILE A 253 16.54 -20.71 -29.25
CA ILE A 253 17.76 -20.04 -28.77
C ILE A 253 17.94 -20.26 -27.26
N VAL A 254 16.83 -20.21 -26.53
CA VAL A 254 16.79 -20.27 -25.07
C VAL A 254 16.66 -21.72 -24.55
N ARG A 255 16.23 -22.65 -25.40
CA ARG A 255 16.02 -24.07 -25.09
C ARG A 255 17.21 -24.73 -24.40
N PRO A 256 18.48 -24.45 -24.74
CA PRO A 256 19.62 -24.98 -24.00
C PRO A 256 19.56 -24.60 -22.52
N LEU A 257 19.26 -23.34 -22.18
CA LEU A 257 19.15 -22.85 -20.79
C LEU A 257 18.02 -23.51 -20.00
N LEU A 258 17.01 -24.04 -20.69
CA LEU A 258 15.91 -24.80 -20.09
C LEU A 258 16.20 -26.31 -20.00
N GLY A 259 17.21 -26.80 -20.73
CA GLY A 259 17.64 -28.20 -20.75
C GLY A 259 18.33 -28.64 -19.45
N GLY A 260 18.32 -29.95 -19.16
CA GLY A 260 18.72 -30.50 -17.85
C GLY A 260 20.10 -30.03 -17.34
N TYR A 261 21.17 -30.30 -18.10
CA TYR A 261 22.55 -30.01 -17.66
C TYR A 261 22.84 -28.51 -17.57
N VAL A 262 22.50 -27.75 -18.62
CA VAL A 262 22.76 -26.31 -18.68
C VAL A 262 21.93 -25.55 -17.66
N ARG A 263 20.67 -25.97 -17.40
CA ARG A 263 19.84 -25.39 -16.33
C ARG A 263 20.46 -25.58 -14.95
N VAL A 264 21.02 -26.77 -14.66
CA VAL A 264 21.72 -27.01 -13.40
C VAL A 264 22.94 -26.09 -13.29
N LEU A 265 23.74 -25.97 -14.36
CA LEU A 265 24.90 -25.07 -14.38
C LEU A 265 24.49 -23.60 -14.18
N ALA A 266 23.41 -23.15 -14.82
CA ALA A 266 22.88 -21.80 -14.65
C ALA A 266 22.39 -21.56 -13.21
N CYS A 267 21.65 -22.51 -12.62
CA CYS A 267 21.23 -22.42 -11.22
C CYS A 267 22.43 -22.35 -10.26
N VAL A 268 23.47 -23.18 -10.48
CA VAL A 268 24.70 -23.11 -9.70
C VAL A 268 25.39 -21.76 -9.88
N GLY A 269 25.47 -21.25 -11.11
CA GLY A 269 26.01 -19.93 -11.41
C GLY A 269 25.26 -18.79 -10.70
N ILE A 270 23.93 -18.85 -10.67
CA ILE A 270 23.08 -17.89 -9.94
C ILE A 270 23.39 -17.95 -8.44
N VAL A 271 23.41 -19.15 -7.85
CA VAL A 271 23.71 -19.33 -6.42
C VAL A 271 25.10 -18.81 -6.08
N VAL A 272 26.12 -19.15 -6.87
CA VAL A 272 27.50 -18.66 -6.68
C VAL A 272 27.55 -17.14 -6.79
N SER A 273 26.86 -16.54 -7.77
CA SER A 273 26.80 -15.09 -7.94
C SER A 273 26.14 -14.42 -6.73
N MET A 274 25.03 -14.96 -6.22
CA MET A 274 24.34 -14.40 -5.05
C MET A 274 25.17 -14.52 -3.77
N LEU A 275 25.86 -15.65 -3.56
CA LEU A 275 26.81 -15.82 -2.46
C LEU A 275 28.00 -14.85 -2.57
N PHE A 276 28.49 -14.64 -3.78
CA PHE A 276 29.55 -13.66 -4.04
C PHE A 276 29.08 -12.23 -3.73
N ALA A 277 27.88 -11.85 -4.17
CA ALA A 277 27.29 -10.55 -3.82
C ALA A 277 27.18 -10.35 -2.30
N ALA A 278 26.74 -11.38 -1.56
CA ALA A 278 26.67 -11.33 -0.10
C ALA A 278 28.06 -11.13 0.54
N SER A 279 29.11 -11.74 -0.02
CA SER A 279 30.49 -11.52 0.45
C SER A 279 31.00 -10.09 0.21
N GLN A 280 30.52 -9.44 -0.86
CA GLN A 280 30.90 -8.08 -1.26
C GLN A 280 29.90 -6.99 -0.82
N HIS A 281 29.10 -7.27 0.22
CA HIS A 281 28.03 -6.36 0.67
C HIS A 281 28.53 -4.94 0.98
N SER A 282 29.77 -4.77 1.46
CA SER A 282 30.36 -3.46 1.79
C SER A 282 30.59 -2.57 0.58
N ARG A 283 30.90 -3.15 -0.59
CA ARG A 283 31.04 -2.41 -1.86
C ARG A 283 29.68 -2.19 -2.51
N LEU A 284 28.79 -3.17 -2.45
CA LEU A 284 27.45 -3.09 -3.00
C LEU A 284 26.56 -2.08 -2.26
N SER A 285 26.73 -1.90 -0.95
CA SER A 285 25.95 -0.91 -0.17
C SER A 285 26.22 0.53 -0.62
N GLY A 286 27.46 0.84 -1.03
CA GLY A 286 27.81 2.13 -1.60
C GLY A 286 27.11 2.41 -2.93
N GLU A 287 26.94 1.38 -3.77
CA GLU A 287 26.18 1.49 -5.03
C GLU A 287 24.68 1.56 -4.78
N LEU A 288 24.15 0.83 -3.79
CA LEU A 288 22.73 0.84 -3.43
C LEU A 288 22.21 2.24 -3.08
N LEU A 289 23.01 3.04 -2.36
CA LEU A 289 22.67 4.43 -2.03
C LEU A 289 22.63 5.33 -3.27
N ARG A 290 23.43 5.02 -4.28
CA ARG A 290 23.51 5.78 -5.54
C ARG A 290 22.40 5.42 -6.53
N ILE A 291 21.68 4.31 -6.34
CA ILE A 291 20.53 3.93 -7.20
C ILE A 291 19.42 5.00 -7.17
N PHE A 292 19.29 5.72 -6.05
CA PHE A 292 18.30 6.79 -5.90
C PHE A 292 18.73 8.13 -6.52
N ASP A 293 19.88 8.19 -7.21
CA ASP A 293 20.33 9.41 -7.89
C ASP A 293 19.39 9.76 -9.07
N SER A 294 18.77 10.95 -8.98
CA SER A 294 17.79 11.45 -9.94
C SER A 294 18.31 11.50 -11.38
N ASN A 295 19.63 11.73 -11.57
CA ASN A 295 20.23 11.80 -12.90
C ASN A 295 20.16 10.48 -13.68
N GLN A 296 19.90 9.36 -13.00
CA GLN A 296 19.94 8.03 -13.60
C GLN A 296 18.59 7.35 -13.73
N TRP A 297 17.51 8.03 -13.35
CA TRP A 297 16.16 7.46 -13.39
C TRP A 297 15.74 6.99 -14.78
N LEU A 298 16.14 7.71 -15.85
CA LEU A 298 15.86 7.29 -17.23
C LEU A 298 16.51 5.95 -17.58
N VAL A 299 17.77 5.75 -17.18
CA VAL A 299 18.50 4.50 -17.41
C VAL A 299 17.89 3.37 -16.60
N MET A 300 17.56 3.64 -15.33
CA MET A 300 16.91 2.68 -14.44
C MET A 300 15.53 2.24 -14.97
N ILE A 301 14.68 3.18 -15.41
CA ILE A 301 13.37 2.88 -16.00
C ILE A 301 13.54 2.08 -17.29
N GLY A 302 14.49 2.45 -18.16
CA GLY A 302 14.82 1.70 -19.37
C GLY A 302 15.25 0.26 -19.07
N ALA A 303 16.18 0.08 -18.12
CA ALA A 303 16.63 -1.23 -17.69
C ALA A 303 15.48 -2.07 -17.09
N TRP A 304 14.64 -1.46 -16.25
CA TRP A 304 13.46 -2.10 -15.68
C TRP A 304 12.49 -2.58 -16.76
N MET A 305 12.17 -1.76 -17.77
CA MET A 305 11.30 -2.16 -18.88
C MET A 305 11.88 -3.36 -19.65
N VAL A 306 13.18 -3.33 -19.96
CA VAL A 306 13.87 -4.45 -20.64
C VAL A 306 13.79 -5.72 -19.80
N LEU A 307 14.06 -5.63 -18.49
CA LEU A 307 13.97 -6.78 -17.59
C LEU A 307 12.55 -7.36 -17.54
N LYS A 308 11.50 -6.53 -17.51
CA LYS A 308 10.12 -7.03 -17.54
C LYS A 308 9.75 -7.69 -18.87
N VAL A 309 10.27 -7.21 -20.00
CA VAL A 309 10.13 -7.92 -21.26
C VAL A 309 10.82 -9.29 -21.20
N ILE A 310 12.05 -9.35 -20.68
CA ILE A 310 12.79 -10.62 -20.49
C ILE A 310 12.02 -11.57 -19.56
N HIS A 311 11.41 -11.04 -18.50
CA HIS A 311 10.60 -11.80 -17.55
C HIS A 311 9.40 -12.46 -18.24
N GLU A 312 8.58 -11.71 -18.96
CA GLU A 312 7.44 -12.27 -19.70
C GLU A 312 7.89 -13.23 -20.82
N THR A 313 9.02 -12.93 -21.47
CA THR A 313 9.67 -13.85 -22.42
C THR A 313 9.99 -15.19 -21.77
N GLY A 314 10.46 -15.15 -20.53
CA GLY A 314 10.81 -16.32 -19.73
C GLY A 314 9.63 -17.24 -19.52
N HIS A 315 8.48 -16.71 -19.10
CA HIS A 315 7.24 -17.49 -18.99
C HIS A 315 6.80 -18.07 -20.34
N ALA A 316 6.80 -17.24 -21.39
CA ALA A 316 6.36 -17.65 -22.73
C ALA A 316 7.24 -18.77 -23.32
N CYS A 317 8.58 -18.63 -23.23
CA CYS A 317 9.52 -19.63 -23.74
C CYS A 317 9.45 -20.93 -22.93
N THR A 318 9.30 -20.84 -21.61
CA THR A 318 9.17 -22.03 -20.76
C THR A 318 7.85 -22.75 -21.03
N ALA A 319 6.75 -22.01 -21.23
CA ALA A 319 5.47 -22.58 -21.65
C ALA A 319 5.58 -23.29 -23.02
N CYS A 320 6.20 -22.65 -24.02
CA CYS A 320 6.47 -23.27 -25.32
C CYS A 320 7.35 -24.53 -25.21
N HIS A 321 8.36 -24.54 -24.33
CA HIS A 321 9.22 -25.70 -24.10
C HIS A 321 8.43 -26.93 -23.61
N TYR A 322 7.43 -26.73 -22.76
CA TYR A 322 6.54 -27.78 -22.27
C TYR A 322 5.31 -28.04 -23.16
N GLY A 323 5.26 -27.46 -24.37
CA GLY A 323 4.17 -27.67 -25.32
C GLY A 323 2.87 -26.92 -24.99
N VAL A 324 2.92 -25.93 -24.09
CA VAL A 324 1.76 -25.11 -23.71
C VAL A 324 1.55 -23.98 -24.73
N ARG A 325 0.30 -23.73 -25.10
CA ARG A 325 -0.08 -22.62 -25.98
C ARG A 325 0.07 -21.29 -25.22
N VAL A 326 0.81 -20.36 -25.83
CA VAL A 326 0.99 -19.00 -25.31
C VAL A 326 -0.08 -18.10 -25.93
N GLY A 327 -0.75 -17.30 -25.11
CA GLY A 327 -1.80 -16.37 -25.52
C GLY A 327 -1.27 -14.99 -25.94
N ARG A 328 -1.99 -13.94 -25.53
CA ARG A 328 -1.59 -12.54 -25.78
C ARG A 328 -0.64 -12.03 -24.69
N ALA A 329 0.31 -11.19 -25.10
CA ALA A 329 1.10 -10.37 -24.19
C ALA A 329 0.66 -8.91 -24.28
N GLY A 330 0.81 -8.18 -23.18
CA GLY A 330 0.41 -6.79 -23.10
C GLY A 330 0.95 -6.08 -21.87
N VAL A 331 0.43 -4.88 -21.65
CA VAL A 331 0.74 -4.08 -20.46
C VAL A 331 -0.57 -3.79 -19.73
N MET A 332 -0.56 -3.98 -18.43
CA MET A 332 -1.62 -3.58 -17.52
C MET A 332 -1.10 -2.41 -16.69
N PHE A 333 -1.88 -1.34 -16.58
CA PHE A 333 -1.63 -0.29 -15.60
C PHE A 333 -2.38 -0.61 -14.33
N PHE A 334 -1.69 -0.68 -13.19
CA PHE A 334 -2.29 -0.78 -11.88
C PHE A 334 -1.86 0.42 -11.04
N LEU A 335 -2.80 1.30 -10.70
CA LEU A 335 -2.52 2.58 -10.01
C LEU A 335 -1.40 3.38 -10.70
N PHE A 336 -1.51 3.53 -12.02
CA PHE A 336 -0.51 4.14 -12.92
C PHE A 336 0.82 3.39 -13.06
N ALA A 337 1.09 2.34 -12.29
CA ALA A 337 2.28 1.51 -12.47
C ALA A 337 2.06 0.54 -13.64
N PRO A 338 2.93 0.54 -14.68
CA PRO A 338 2.86 -0.44 -15.74
C PRO A 338 3.28 -1.82 -15.22
N LEU A 339 2.62 -2.86 -15.68
CA LEU A 339 2.88 -4.27 -15.39
C LEU A 339 2.79 -5.01 -16.72
N ALA A 340 3.91 -5.56 -17.19
CA ALA A 340 3.88 -6.46 -18.32
C ALA A 340 3.14 -7.75 -17.93
N TYR A 341 2.49 -8.40 -18.90
CA TYR A 341 1.93 -9.74 -18.70
C TYR A 341 1.99 -10.55 -19.99
N VAL A 342 2.16 -11.85 -19.86
CA VAL A 342 1.88 -12.85 -20.90
C VAL A 342 0.84 -13.85 -20.42
N ASP A 343 -0.14 -14.13 -21.28
CA ASP A 343 -1.13 -15.15 -20.99
C ASP A 343 -0.58 -16.56 -21.23
N VAL A 344 -0.41 -17.31 -20.13
CA VAL A 344 -0.02 -18.73 -20.11
C VAL A 344 -1.06 -19.59 -19.39
N THR A 345 -2.35 -19.20 -19.45
CA THR A 345 -3.45 -19.88 -18.74
C THR A 345 -3.56 -21.37 -19.10
N ASP A 346 -3.16 -21.79 -20.30
CA ASP A 346 -3.16 -23.21 -20.69
C ASP A 346 -2.16 -24.07 -19.87
N ALA A 347 -1.25 -23.48 -19.10
CA ALA A 347 -0.33 -24.21 -18.23
C ALA A 347 -1.05 -25.06 -17.17
N TRP A 348 -2.26 -24.68 -16.74
CA TRP A 348 -3.09 -25.45 -15.81
C TRP A 348 -3.47 -26.83 -16.32
N LYS A 349 -3.45 -27.05 -17.64
CA LYS A 349 -3.76 -28.35 -18.28
C LYS A 349 -2.64 -29.37 -18.13
N LEU A 350 -1.44 -28.94 -17.71
CA LEU A 350 -0.30 -29.85 -17.55
C LEU A 350 -0.51 -30.78 -16.35
N PRO A 351 -0.39 -32.11 -16.52
CA PRO A 351 -0.56 -33.07 -15.42
C PRO A 351 0.59 -32.98 -14.41
N GLN A 352 1.81 -32.67 -14.87
CA GLN A 352 3.00 -32.63 -14.03
C GLN A 352 3.15 -31.28 -13.32
N ARG A 353 3.01 -31.28 -11.98
CA ARG A 353 3.22 -30.08 -11.13
C ARG A 353 4.58 -29.41 -11.32
N ARG A 354 5.64 -30.19 -11.58
CA ARG A 354 7.01 -29.66 -11.80
C ARG A 354 7.08 -28.77 -13.03
N SER A 355 6.35 -29.12 -14.09
CA SER A 355 6.29 -28.33 -15.33
C SER A 355 5.51 -27.04 -15.13
N ARG A 356 4.41 -27.07 -14.36
CA ARG A 356 3.67 -25.85 -13.97
C ARG A 356 4.52 -24.90 -13.13
N VAL A 357 5.21 -25.43 -12.12
CA VAL A 357 6.18 -24.67 -11.31
C VAL A 357 7.31 -24.09 -12.16
N ALA A 358 7.84 -24.84 -13.13
CA ALA A 358 8.89 -24.34 -14.02
C ALA A 358 8.40 -23.17 -14.88
N ILE A 359 7.16 -23.22 -15.39
CA ILE A 359 6.56 -22.11 -16.14
C ILE A 359 6.36 -20.90 -15.22
N ALA A 360 5.87 -21.09 -14.00
CA ALA A 360 5.69 -20.02 -13.02
C ALA A 360 7.03 -19.39 -12.58
N LEU A 361 8.12 -20.14 -12.51
CA LEU A 361 9.46 -19.60 -12.22
C LEU A 361 10.17 -19.07 -13.46
N GLY A 362 9.60 -19.24 -14.66
CA GLY A 362 10.25 -18.91 -15.92
C GLY A 362 10.77 -17.48 -15.96
N GLY A 363 9.92 -16.48 -15.68
CA GLY A 363 10.34 -15.08 -15.68
C GLY A 363 11.43 -14.76 -14.66
N VAL A 364 11.23 -15.18 -13.41
CA VAL A 364 12.22 -15.01 -12.33
C VAL A 364 13.56 -15.66 -12.69
N TYR A 365 13.55 -16.85 -13.29
CA TYR A 365 14.76 -17.55 -13.69
C TYR A 365 15.61 -16.75 -14.69
N PHE A 366 14.99 -16.17 -15.72
CA PHE A 366 15.73 -15.35 -16.70
C PHE A 366 16.21 -14.02 -16.11
N GLU A 367 15.41 -13.37 -15.26
CA GLU A 367 15.87 -12.17 -14.55
C GLU A 367 17.09 -12.50 -13.65
N LEU A 368 17.10 -13.64 -12.97
CA LEU A 368 18.25 -14.06 -12.15
C LEU A 368 19.50 -14.37 -12.97
N ILE A 369 19.37 -14.90 -14.20
CA ILE A 369 20.50 -15.04 -15.13
C ILE A 369 21.05 -13.65 -15.48
N CYS A 370 20.18 -12.70 -15.82
CA CYS A 370 20.59 -11.31 -16.09
C CYS A 370 21.27 -10.67 -14.88
N ALA A 371 20.73 -10.88 -13.67
CA ALA A 371 21.31 -10.40 -12.43
C ALA A 371 22.72 -10.97 -12.23
N SER A 372 22.90 -12.27 -12.45
CA SER A 372 24.19 -12.94 -12.32
C SER A 372 25.23 -12.34 -13.27
N ILE A 373 24.88 -12.18 -14.55
CA ILE A 373 25.76 -11.56 -15.54
C ILE A 373 26.10 -10.12 -15.13
N ALA A 374 25.10 -9.33 -14.72
CA ALA A 374 25.29 -7.95 -14.31
C ALA A 374 26.20 -7.82 -13.09
N LEU A 375 26.11 -8.73 -12.11
CA LEU A 375 27.01 -8.75 -10.97
C LEU A 375 28.47 -8.99 -11.39
N TRP A 376 28.71 -9.94 -12.29
CA TRP A 376 30.06 -10.20 -12.80
C TRP A 376 30.60 -9.03 -13.63
N VAL A 377 29.76 -8.36 -14.42
CA VAL A 377 30.13 -7.13 -15.14
C VAL A 377 30.50 -6.02 -14.15
N TRP A 378 29.69 -5.80 -13.11
CA TRP A 378 30.00 -4.82 -12.06
C TRP A 378 31.34 -5.11 -11.38
N TRP A 379 31.62 -6.39 -11.11
CA TRP A 379 32.86 -6.79 -10.46
C TRP A 379 34.09 -6.66 -11.38
N LEU A 380 33.97 -7.04 -12.65
CA LEU A 380 35.07 -7.01 -13.64
C LEU A 380 35.46 -5.59 -14.05
N PHE A 381 34.52 -4.64 -14.02
CA PHE A 381 34.74 -3.25 -14.44
C PHE A 381 34.57 -2.29 -13.26
N PRO A 382 35.53 -2.22 -12.32
CA PRO A 382 35.41 -1.36 -11.15
C PRO A 382 35.45 0.12 -11.56
N GLY A 383 34.29 0.78 -11.54
CA GLY A 383 34.13 2.23 -11.72
C GLY A 383 33.45 2.65 -13.03
N GLY A 384 33.01 3.92 -13.07
CA GLY A 384 32.31 4.50 -14.21
C GLY A 384 30.84 4.11 -14.33
N VAL A 385 30.21 4.56 -15.43
CA VAL A 385 28.77 4.36 -15.68
C VAL A 385 28.42 2.88 -15.84
N ILE A 386 29.31 2.07 -16.42
CA ILE A 386 29.08 0.64 -16.67
C ILE A 386 28.90 -0.14 -15.36
N ALA A 387 29.80 0.06 -14.39
CA ALA A 387 29.65 -0.54 -13.06
C ALA A 387 28.32 -0.16 -12.44
N HIS A 388 27.98 1.12 -12.48
CA HIS A 388 26.78 1.61 -11.82
C HIS A 388 25.49 1.04 -12.46
N VAL A 389 25.40 1.02 -13.80
CA VAL A 389 24.28 0.41 -14.51
C VAL A 389 24.21 -1.10 -14.26
N ALA A 390 25.35 -1.79 -14.23
CA ALA A 390 25.41 -3.21 -13.94
C ALA A 390 24.94 -3.51 -12.50
N ALA A 391 25.32 -2.69 -11.53
CA ALA A 391 24.80 -2.78 -10.16
C ALA A 391 23.28 -2.56 -10.12
N GLN A 392 22.75 -1.53 -10.80
CA GLN A 392 21.30 -1.29 -10.89
C GLN A 392 20.57 -2.50 -11.47
N VAL A 393 21.04 -3.06 -12.59
CA VAL A 393 20.44 -4.26 -13.21
C VAL A 393 20.49 -5.45 -12.25
N PHE A 394 21.59 -5.67 -11.54
CA PHE A 394 21.69 -6.71 -10.52
C PHE A 394 20.64 -6.54 -9.41
N PHE A 395 20.50 -5.33 -8.87
CA PHE A 395 19.52 -5.06 -7.81
C PHE A 395 18.07 -5.23 -8.28
N LEU A 396 17.75 -4.75 -9.49
CA LEU A 396 16.42 -4.86 -10.08
C LEU A 396 16.05 -6.32 -10.42
N ALA A 397 16.95 -7.04 -11.11
CA ALA A 397 16.69 -8.39 -11.61
C ALA A 397 16.95 -9.51 -10.59
N GLY A 398 17.67 -9.19 -9.51
CA GLY A 398 18.02 -10.13 -8.44
C GLY A 398 17.16 -9.92 -7.19
N PRO A 399 17.67 -9.20 -6.17
CA PRO A 399 16.95 -8.99 -4.92
C PRO A 399 15.53 -8.44 -5.07
N ALA A 400 15.32 -7.41 -5.91
CA ALA A 400 14.01 -6.79 -6.06
C ALA A 400 12.99 -7.74 -6.71
N THR A 401 13.35 -8.40 -7.81
CA THR A 401 12.53 -9.45 -8.42
C THR A 401 12.19 -10.56 -7.44
N LEU A 402 13.15 -11.06 -6.65
CA LEU A 402 12.87 -12.11 -5.66
C LEU A 402 11.89 -11.62 -4.58
N LEU A 403 12.11 -10.43 -4.03
CA LEU A 403 11.23 -9.87 -2.98
C LEU A 403 9.79 -9.67 -3.47
N VAL A 404 9.62 -9.23 -4.72
CA VAL A 404 8.31 -8.94 -5.28
C VAL A 404 7.67 -10.21 -5.85
N ASN A 405 8.30 -10.88 -6.82
CA ASN A 405 7.70 -11.99 -7.56
C ASN A 405 7.73 -13.31 -6.78
N ALA A 406 8.71 -13.58 -5.92
CA ALA A 406 8.71 -14.81 -5.12
C ALA A 406 7.77 -14.73 -3.90
N ASN A 407 7.11 -13.60 -3.66
CA ASN A 407 6.17 -13.43 -2.56
C ASN A 407 4.89 -14.27 -2.78
N PRO A 408 4.61 -15.29 -1.93
CA PRO A 408 3.45 -16.16 -2.12
C PRO A 408 2.12 -15.53 -1.68
N LEU A 409 2.15 -14.35 -1.05
CA LEU A 409 0.97 -13.69 -0.51
C LEU A 409 0.25 -12.79 -1.53
N LEU A 410 0.98 -12.34 -2.56
CA LEU A 410 0.44 -11.63 -3.71
C LEU A 410 0.24 -12.59 -4.88
N ARG A 411 -0.72 -12.31 -5.77
CA ARG A 411 -1.01 -13.15 -6.95
C ARG A 411 0.03 -12.91 -8.06
N LEU A 412 1.29 -13.15 -7.73
CA LEU A 412 2.46 -13.11 -8.59
C LEU A 412 3.00 -14.55 -8.76
N ASP A 413 4.15 -14.71 -9.40
CA ASP A 413 4.75 -16.01 -9.70
C ASP A 413 4.87 -16.93 -8.49
N GLY A 414 5.36 -16.41 -7.36
CA GLY A 414 5.56 -17.16 -6.12
C GLY A 414 4.26 -17.73 -5.56
N TYR A 415 3.13 -17.04 -5.77
CA TYR A 415 1.82 -17.59 -5.41
C TYR A 415 1.46 -18.79 -6.26
N TYR A 416 1.66 -18.73 -7.58
CA TYR A 416 1.36 -19.86 -8.46
C TYR A 416 2.30 -21.04 -8.18
N VAL A 417 3.58 -20.78 -7.90
CA VAL A 417 4.53 -21.80 -7.44
C VAL A 417 4.04 -22.51 -6.18
N VAL A 418 3.64 -21.77 -5.15
CA VAL A 418 3.11 -22.38 -3.91
C VAL A 418 1.79 -23.11 -4.15
N SER A 419 0.89 -22.53 -4.96
CA SER A 419 -0.39 -23.15 -5.35
C SER A 419 -0.16 -24.51 -6.03
N ASP A 420 0.81 -24.59 -6.94
CA ASP A 420 1.17 -25.81 -7.67
C ASP A 420 1.95 -26.83 -6.82
N LEU A 421 2.80 -26.38 -5.90
CA LEU A 421 3.54 -27.26 -4.99
C LEU A 421 2.60 -27.96 -3.99
N VAL A 422 1.62 -27.24 -3.47
CA VAL A 422 0.61 -27.73 -2.53
C VAL A 422 -0.54 -28.44 -3.24
N ASP A 423 -0.62 -28.29 -4.56
CA ASP A 423 -1.63 -28.87 -5.46
C ASP A 423 -3.06 -28.43 -5.07
N ILE A 424 -3.20 -27.15 -4.74
CA ILE A 424 -4.49 -26.51 -4.45
C ILE A 424 -4.72 -25.46 -5.52
N PRO A 425 -5.60 -25.70 -6.51
CA PRO A 425 -5.92 -24.70 -7.52
C PRO A 425 -6.66 -23.52 -6.86
N ASN A 426 -6.37 -22.30 -7.29
CA ASN A 426 -6.98 -21.08 -6.74
C ASN A 426 -6.86 -21.00 -5.20
N LEU A 427 -5.69 -21.35 -4.65
CA LEU A 427 -5.37 -21.36 -3.21
C LEU A 427 -5.93 -20.15 -2.44
N ARG A 428 -5.75 -18.95 -2.97
CA ARG A 428 -6.22 -17.70 -2.33
C ARG A 428 -7.74 -17.63 -2.24
N GLU A 429 -8.46 -18.03 -3.29
CA GLU A 429 -9.92 -17.99 -3.29
C GLU A 429 -10.51 -19.05 -2.37
N GLN A 430 -10.01 -20.30 -2.47
CA GLN A 430 -10.45 -21.40 -1.60
C GLN A 430 -10.13 -21.13 -0.13
N GLY A 431 -8.92 -20.61 0.15
CA GLY A 431 -8.50 -20.23 1.48
C GLY A 431 -9.34 -19.09 2.08
N ARG A 432 -9.70 -18.08 1.27
CA ARG A 432 -10.57 -16.98 1.70
C ARG A 432 -11.99 -17.44 1.99
N LYS A 433 -12.54 -18.34 1.16
CA LYS A 433 -13.85 -18.97 1.42
C LYS A 433 -13.83 -19.75 2.73
N LEU A 434 -12.79 -20.55 2.98
CA LEU A 434 -12.60 -21.29 4.23
C LEU A 434 -12.46 -20.36 5.45
N LEU A 435 -11.61 -19.34 5.35
CA LEU A 435 -11.39 -18.37 6.43
C LEU A 435 -12.68 -17.59 6.74
N GLY A 436 -13.35 -17.09 5.70
CA GLY A 436 -14.62 -16.40 5.81
C GLY A 436 -15.69 -17.26 6.48
N GLY A 437 -15.85 -18.51 6.03
CA GLY A 437 -16.79 -19.46 6.65
C GLY A 437 -16.47 -19.77 8.11
N ARG A 438 -15.19 -19.89 8.49
CA ARG A 438 -14.79 -20.08 9.90
C ARG A 438 -15.08 -18.85 10.77
N ILE A 439 -14.83 -17.65 10.26
CA ILE A 439 -15.15 -16.39 10.94
C ILE A 439 -16.66 -16.27 11.11
N GLU A 440 -17.42 -16.54 10.05
CA GLU A 440 -18.88 -16.48 10.04
C GLU A 440 -19.51 -17.49 11.00
N HIS A 441 -18.99 -18.71 11.06
CA HIS A 441 -19.40 -19.70 12.03
C HIS A 441 -19.07 -19.29 13.47
N ARG A 442 -17.86 -18.75 13.74
CA ARG A 442 -17.48 -18.35 15.11
C ARG A 442 -18.20 -17.11 15.61
N LEU A 443 -18.33 -16.07 14.78
CA LEU A 443 -18.92 -14.79 15.18
C LEU A 443 -20.45 -14.81 15.09
N PHE A 444 -20.99 -15.41 14.04
CA PHE A 444 -22.42 -15.37 13.77
C PHE A 444 -23.10 -16.73 13.98
N GLY A 445 -22.40 -17.85 13.92
CA GLY A 445 -23.01 -19.19 14.01
C GLY A 445 -23.62 -19.65 12.70
N LEU A 446 -23.12 -19.15 11.57
CA LEU A 446 -23.55 -19.55 10.24
C LEU A 446 -22.95 -20.91 9.86
N VAL A 447 -23.69 -21.73 9.12
CA VAL A 447 -23.20 -23.01 8.62
C VAL A 447 -22.11 -22.73 7.57
N PRO A 448 -20.87 -23.24 7.74
CA PRO A 448 -19.81 -23.04 6.76
C PRO A 448 -20.19 -23.71 5.43
N ALA A 449 -19.85 -23.07 4.31
CA ALA A 449 -19.96 -23.71 3.01
C ALA A 449 -19.09 -24.99 2.96
N ALA A 450 -19.59 -26.04 2.32
CA ALA A 450 -18.84 -27.28 2.11
C ALA A 450 -17.52 -26.98 1.37
N SER A 451 -16.42 -27.56 1.84
CA SER A 451 -15.11 -27.42 1.22
C SER A 451 -14.56 -28.79 0.83
N HIS A 452 -14.07 -28.90 -0.39
CA HIS A 452 -13.37 -30.08 -0.89
C HIS A 452 -11.97 -30.25 -0.27
N LEU A 453 -11.45 -29.24 0.44
CA LEU A 453 -10.16 -29.32 1.11
C LEU A 453 -10.32 -29.88 2.52
N SER A 454 -9.68 -31.03 2.77
CA SER A 454 -9.62 -31.67 4.10
C SER A 454 -8.19 -31.72 4.67
N GLY A 455 -8.08 -31.97 5.98
CA GLY A 455 -6.80 -32.14 6.68
C GLY A 455 -5.88 -30.91 6.65
N TRP A 456 -4.57 -31.16 6.50
CA TRP A 456 -3.53 -30.11 6.54
C TRP A 456 -3.69 -29.06 5.43
N ARG A 457 -4.23 -29.45 4.26
CA ARG A 457 -4.46 -28.54 3.12
C ARG A 457 -5.45 -27.44 3.46
N SER A 458 -6.51 -27.79 4.20
CA SER A 458 -7.51 -26.83 4.68
C SER A 458 -6.91 -25.85 5.70
N GLY A 459 -6.07 -26.35 6.60
CA GLY A 459 -5.33 -25.53 7.57
C GLY A 459 -4.38 -24.56 6.88
N PHE A 460 -3.55 -25.07 5.97
CA PHE A 460 -2.58 -24.30 5.20
C PHE A 460 -3.26 -23.22 4.34
N ALA A 461 -4.30 -23.57 3.57
CA ALA A 461 -5.04 -22.62 2.73
C ALA A 461 -5.66 -21.49 3.56
N THR A 462 -6.14 -21.80 4.77
CA THR A 462 -6.70 -20.79 5.67
C THR A 462 -5.64 -19.87 6.25
N LEU A 463 -4.50 -20.42 6.67
CA LEU A 463 -3.37 -19.63 7.17
C LEU A 463 -2.80 -18.73 6.07
N HIS A 464 -2.63 -19.28 4.86
CA HIS A 464 -2.23 -18.53 3.67
C HIS A 464 -3.20 -17.39 3.38
N ALA A 465 -4.52 -17.65 3.42
CA ALA A 465 -5.52 -16.62 3.19
C ALA A 465 -5.48 -15.51 4.25
N ALA A 466 -5.30 -15.86 5.53
CA ALA A 466 -5.17 -14.88 6.61
C ALA A 466 -3.92 -14.00 6.40
N ALA A 467 -2.77 -14.62 6.15
CA ALA A 467 -1.53 -13.92 5.86
C ALA A 467 -1.64 -13.05 4.60
N SER A 468 -2.28 -13.54 3.53
CA SER A 468 -2.49 -12.82 2.28
C SER A 468 -3.42 -11.62 2.45
N ILE A 469 -4.45 -11.72 3.30
CA ILE A 469 -5.33 -10.59 3.63
C ILE A 469 -4.56 -9.52 4.42
N VAL A 470 -3.85 -9.90 5.48
CA VAL A 470 -3.06 -8.96 6.30
C VAL A 470 -2.02 -8.27 5.42
N PHE A 471 -1.26 -9.04 4.65
CA PHE A 471 -0.28 -8.51 3.71
C PHE A 471 -0.91 -7.58 2.68
N GLN A 472 -2.06 -7.95 2.09
CA GLN A 472 -2.76 -7.09 1.15
C GLN A 472 -3.19 -5.77 1.81
N PHE A 473 -3.70 -5.77 3.04
CA PHE A 473 -4.07 -4.54 3.73
C PHE A 473 -2.86 -3.65 4.01
N VAL A 474 -1.74 -4.23 4.47
CA VAL A 474 -0.50 -3.49 4.72
C VAL A 474 0.05 -2.90 3.41
N TRP A 475 0.17 -3.73 2.37
CA TRP A 475 0.75 -3.35 1.09
C TRP A 475 -0.13 -2.32 0.34
N MET A 476 -1.45 -2.55 0.26
CA MET A 476 -2.38 -1.61 -0.38
C MET A 476 -2.54 -0.32 0.43
N GLY A 477 -2.61 -0.41 1.76
CA GLY A 477 -2.67 0.77 2.63
C GLY A 477 -1.41 1.63 2.49
N GLY A 478 -0.22 1.02 2.53
CA GLY A 478 1.04 1.72 2.31
C GLY A 478 1.10 2.37 0.92
N LEU A 479 0.71 1.64 -0.13
CA LEU A 479 0.72 2.18 -1.49
C LEU A 479 -0.27 3.35 -1.67
N VAL A 480 -1.46 3.27 -1.07
CA VAL A 480 -2.43 4.38 -1.06
C VAL A 480 -1.86 5.61 -0.36
N ILE A 481 -1.21 5.43 0.80
CA ILE A 481 -0.59 6.54 1.54
C ILE A 481 0.51 7.19 0.68
N VAL A 482 1.43 6.41 0.12
CA VAL A 482 2.51 6.91 -0.73
C VAL A 482 1.97 7.67 -1.95
N VAL A 483 0.98 7.12 -2.65
CA VAL A 483 0.36 7.78 -3.80
C VAL A 483 -0.35 9.08 -3.38
N SER A 484 -1.00 9.09 -2.21
CA SER A 484 -1.67 10.28 -1.68
C SER A 484 -0.68 11.41 -1.32
N MET A 485 0.50 11.06 -0.80
CA MET A 485 1.55 12.02 -0.48
C MET A 485 2.21 12.57 -1.75
N TRP A 486 2.41 11.74 -2.77
CA TRP A 486 3.13 12.13 -3.98
C TRP A 486 2.28 12.90 -5.00
N ALA A 487 1.01 12.52 -5.19
CA ALA A 487 0.15 13.06 -6.25
C ALA A 487 -0.82 14.16 -5.79
N GLY A 488 -0.73 14.62 -4.54
CA GLY A 488 -1.58 15.71 -4.01
C GLY A 488 -3.09 15.40 -4.11
N PRO A 489 -3.93 16.35 -4.59
CA PRO A 489 -5.38 16.13 -4.69
C PRO A 489 -5.77 14.93 -5.56
N LEU A 490 -5.00 14.64 -6.62
CA LEU A 490 -5.25 13.48 -7.48
C LEU A 490 -4.99 12.16 -6.74
N GLY A 491 -3.95 12.13 -5.90
CA GLY A 491 -3.64 10.98 -5.04
C GLY A 491 -4.75 10.70 -4.04
N LEU A 492 -5.36 11.75 -3.48
CA LEU A 492 -6.51 11.62 -2.57
C LEU A 492 -7.74 11.04 -3.27
N LEU A 493 -8.00 11.43 -4.52
CA LEU A 493 -9.09 10.87 -5.31
C LEU A 493 -8.87 9.38 -5.59
N VAL A 494 -7.66 8.99 -5.97
CA VAL A 494 -7.29 7.58 -6.21
C VAL A 494 -7.40 6.77 -4.92
N ALA A 495 -6.96 7.32 -3.79
CA ALA A 495 -7.11 6.72 -2.47
C ALA A 495 -8.57 6.48 -2.10
N ALA A 496 -9.45 7.45 -2.35
CA ALA A 496 -10.89 7.33 -2.11
C ALA A 496 -11.51 6.23 -2.99
N CYS A 497 -11.15 6.17 -4.28
CA CYS A 497 -11.60 5.12 -5.19
C CYS A 497 -11.15 3.73 -4.73
N ALA A 498 -9.88 3.59 -4.32
CA ALA A 498 -9.32 2.35 -3.79
C ALA A 498 -10.01 1.89 -2.50
N LEU A 499 -10.22 2.81 -1.55
CA LEU A 499 -10.94 2.54 -0.31
C LEU A 499 -12.38 2.08 -0.59
N MET A 500 -13.06 2.74 -1.51
CA MET A 500 -14.42 2.38 -1.92
C MET A 500 -14.47 0.96 -2.50
N LEU A 501 -13.59 0.63 -3.45
CA LEU A 501 -13.56 -0.67 -4.13
C LEU A 501 -13.07 -1.84 -3.27
N TRP A 502 -12.09 -1.60 -2.39
CA TRP A 502 -11.43 -2.68 -1.65
C TRP A 502 -11.93 -2.86 -0.22
N ALA A 503 -12.52 -1.83 0.39
CA ALA A 503 -13.07 -1.89 1.75
C ALA A 503 -14.59 -1.73 1.76
N VAL A 504 -15.11 -0.58 1.29
CA VAL A 504 -16.52 -0.23 1.45
C VAL A 504 -17.45 -1.20 0.72
N ILE A 505 -17.20 -1.46 -0.56
CA ILE A 505 -18.06 -2.34 -1.38
C ILE A 505 -18.02 -3.80 -0.89
N PRO A 506 -16.85 -4.42 -0.64
CA PRO A 506 -16.80 -5.78 -0.11
C PRO A 506 -17.43 -5.88 1.28
N ALA A 507 -17.20 -4.91 2.18
CA ALA A 507 -17.78 -4.89 3.51
C ALA A 507 -19.30 -4.74 3.47
N THR A 508 -19.83 -3.82 2.66
CA THR A 508 -21.29 -3.64 2.52
C THR A 508 -21.96 -4.86 1.91
N ARG A 509 -21.39 -5.48 0.86
CA ARG A 509 -21.89 -6.73 0.29
C ARG A 509 -21.89 -7.87 1.31
N TRP A 510 -20.83 -7.97 2.10
CA TRP A 510 -20.69 -8.96 3.16
C TRP A 510 -21.73 -8.75 4.28
N CYS A 511 -21.85 -7.51 4.78
CA CYS A 511 -22.86 -7.13 5.76
C CYS A 511 -24.29 -7.38 5.26
N TYR A 512 -24.59 -7.01 4.01
CA TYR A 512 -25.88 -7.25 3.40
C TYR A 512 -26.18 -8.75 3.33
N ARG A 513 -25.24 -9.56 2.83
CA ARG A 513 -25.38 -11.02 2.74
C ARG A 513 -25.66 -11.66 4.10
N ILE A 514 -24.94 -11.25 5.14
CA ILE A 514 -25.16 -11.78 6.50
C ILE A 514 -26.50 -11.29 7.06
N TRP A 515 -26.87 -10.03 6.81
CA TRP A 515 -28.13 -9.44 7.29
C TRP A 515 -29.38 -10.08 6.65
N THR A 516 -29.27 -10.46 5.38
CA THR A 516 -30.32 -11.13 4.60
C THR A 516 -30.18 -12.65 4.58
N TYR A 517 -29.31 -13.24 5.40
CA TYR A 517 -29.12 -14.69 5.43
C TYR A 517 -30.40 -15.40 5.90
N THR A 518 -30.98 -16.21 5.01
CA THR A 518 -32.18 -17.03 5.26
C THR A 518 -31.85 -18.51 5.14
N GLY A 519 -30.78 -18.96 5.79
CA GLY A 519 -30.42 -20.39 5.79
C GLY A 519 -31.36 -21.23 6.64
N SER A 520 -31.74 -22.39 6.12
CA SER A 520 -32.58 -23.43 6.73
C SER A 520 -31.80 -24.34 7.71
N GLY A 521 -30.99 -23.75 8.58
CA GLY A 521 -30.33 -24.47 9.68
C GLY A 521 -31.20 -24.40 10.92
N GLU A 522 -31.60 -25.55 11.44
CA GLU A 522 -32.56 -25.69 12.53
C GLU A 522 -32.21 -24.89 13.80
N SER A 523 -33.25 -24.27 14.37
CA SER A 523 -33.34 -23.84 15.77
C SER A 523 -32.29 -22.84 16.28
N PHE A 524 -32.36 -21.58 15.83
CA PHE A 524 -32.16 -20.41 16.72
C PHE A 524 -32.75 -19.18 16.02
N SER A 525 -33.60 -18.42 16.70
CA SER A 525 -34.51 -17.44 16.07
C SER A 525 -33.84 -16.47 15.08
N ARG A 526 -34.59 -16.02 14.05
CA ARG A 526 -34.19 -14.97 13.09
C ARG A 526 -33.54 -13.72 13.75
N GLY A 527 -33.79 -13.47 15.03
CA GLY A 527 -33.19 -12.39 15.81
C GLY A 527 -31.82 -12.69 16.44
N SER A 528 -31.35 -13.93 16.47
CA SER A 528 -30.06 -14.33 17.07
C SER A 528 -28.85 -13.78 16.30
N HIS A 529 -28.81 -14.00 14.99
CA HIS A 529 -27.69 -13.55 14.15
C HIS A 529 -27.64 -12.01 14.03
N ARG A 530 -28.80 -11.35 13.90
CA ARG A 530 -28.89 -9.88 13.88
C ARG A 530 -28.39 -9.24 15.19
N ARG A 531 -28.73 -9.84 16.34
CA ARG A 531 -28.19 -9.42 17.65
C ARG A 531 -26.69 -9.65 17.74
N ARG A 532 -26.16 -10.77 17.24
CA ARG A 532 -24.70 -11.02 17.19
C ARG A 532 -23.97 -10.01 16.32
N ILE A 533 -24.52 -9.61 15.17
CA ILE A 533 -23.96 -8.53 14.34
C ILE A 533 -23.91 -7.21 15.12
N ALA A 534 -25.01 -6.85 15.79
CA ALA A 534 -25.04 -5.62 16.60
C ALA A 534 -24.02 -5.65 17.74
N TRP A 535 -23.87 -6.79 18.45
CA TRP A 535 -22.86 -6.94 19.49
C TRP A 535 -21.43 -6.88 18.94
N VAL A 536 -21.15 -7.57 17.83
CA VAL A 536 -19.82 -7.52 17.18
C VAL A 536 -19.51 -6.10 16.71
N ALA A 537 -20.47 -5.39 16.10
CA ALA A 537 -20.31 -4.00 15.68
C ALA A 537 -20.05 -3.09 16.88
N LEU A 538 -20.81 -3.24 17.97
CA LEU A 538 -20.60 -2.50 19.21
C LEU A 538 -19.22 -2.78 19.81
N THR A 539 -18.78 -4.04 19.85
CA THR A 539 -17.45 -4.42 20.32
C THR A 539 -16.34 -3.83 19.45
N ILE A 540 -16.50 -3.82 18.13
CA ILE A 540 -15.53 -3.18 17.22
C ILE A 540 -15.50 -1.66 17.45
N MET A 541 -16.66 -1.03 17.63
CA MET A 541 -16.73 0.42 17.92
C MET A 541 -16.12 0.76 19.28
N THR A 542 -16.36 -0.04 20.33
CA THR A 542 -15.76 0.20 21.65
C THR A 542 -14.25 -0.04 21.66
N ILE A 543 -13.76 -1.08 20.96
CA ILE A 543 -12.32 -1.30 20.75
C ILE A 543 -11.72 -0.14 19.95
N GLY A 544 -12.37 0.30 18.87
CA GLY A 544 -11.95 1.46 18.09
C GLY A 544 -11.84 2.72 18.94
N GLN A 545 -12.86 3.02 19.73
CA GLN A 545 -12.87 4.14 20.67
C GLN A 545 -11.74 4.02 21.71
N PHE A 546 -11.46 2.82 22.21
CA PHE A 546 -10.35 2.57 23.13
C PHE A 546 -8.99 2.94 22.51
N PHE A 547 -8.75 2.56 21.25
CA PHE A 547 -7.52 2.91 20.52
C PHE A 547 -7.40 4.40 20.19
N LEU A 548 -8.53 5.10 20.02
CA LEU A 548 -8.56 6.54 19.76
C LEU A 548 -8.41 7.39 21.03
N ALA A 549 -8.95 6.93 22.16
CA ALA A 549 -9.06 7.73 23.38
C ALA A 549 -7.92 7.52 24.39
N LEU A 550 -7.34 6.32 24.48
CA LEU A 550 -6.34 6.05 25.52
C LEU A 550 -4.93 6.48 25.10
N PRO A 551 -4.19 7.13 26.02
CA PRO A 551 -2.80 7.45 25.80
C PRO A 551 -1.99 6.18 25.63
N SER A 552 -1.03 6.22 24.71
CA SER A 552 -0.12 5.11 24.43
C SER A 552 0.66 4.72 25.69
N PRO A 553 0.72 3.43 26.05
CA PRO A 553 1.52 2.97 27.18
C PRO A 553 3.04 3.01 26.90
N LEU A 554 3.42 3.31 25.66
CA LEU A 554 4.81 3.30 25.22
C LEU A 554 5.55 4.59 25.62
N ILE A 555 6.86 4.46 25.75
CA ILE A 555 7.77 5.57 26.04
C ILE A 555 8.15 6.28 24.72
N VAL A 556 8.37 7.59 24.80
CA VAL A 556 9.03 8.40 23.77
C VAL A 556 10.38 8.82 24.31
N GLU A 557 11.39 8.72 23.45
CA GLU A 557 12.77 9.02 23.79
C GLU A 557 13.09 10.45 23.36
N VAL A 558 13.46 11.29 24.33
CA VAL A 558 13.92 12.66 24.07
C VAL A 558 15.45 12.69 24.16
N PRO A 559 16.17 13.08 23.10
CA PRO A 559 17.63 13.16 23.14
C PRO A 559 18.14 14.17 24.18
N VAL A 560 19.16 13.75 24.93
CA VAL A 560 19.81 14.54 25.97
C VAL A 560 21.31 14.49 25.79
N VAL A 561 22.01 15.59 26.03
CA VAL A 561 23.47 15.63 26.12
C VAL A 561 23.90 16.25 27.43
N ALA A 562 24.90 15.64 28.08
CA ALA A 562 25.51 16.21 29.27
C ALA A 562 26.62 17.20 28.90
N ARG A 563 26.64 18.38 29.51
CA ARG A 563 27.68 19.40 29.33
C ARG A 563 28.05 20.05 30.66
N PHE A 564 29.14 20.81 30.71
CA PHE A 564 29.48 21.58 31.89
C PHE A 564 28.50 22.73 32.07
N SER A 565 28.10 22.99 33.31
CA SER A 565 27.23 24.13 33.59
C SER A 565 28.05 25.42 33.62
N GLY A 566 27.57 26.44 32.90
CA GLY A 566 28.24 27.74 32.83
C GLY A 566 29.64 27.70 32.17
N GLU A 567 29.88 26.80 31.23
CA GLU A 567 31.13 26.76 30.46
C GLU A 567 31.35 28.08 29.68
N GLU A 568 32.55 28.65 29.81
CA GLU A 568 33.00 29.78 29.01
C GLU A 568 33.97 29.28 27.94
N VAL A 569 33.74 29.71 26.70
CA VAL A 569 34.64 29.45 25.57
C VAL A 569 35.45 30.72 25.30
N LEU A 570 36.74 30.69 25.65
CA LEU A 570 37.66 31.76 25.33
C LEU A 570 38.06 31.66 23.85
N ARG A 571 37.78 32.74 23.10
CA ARG A 571 38.13 32.86 21.69
C ARG A 571 39.23 33.90 21.48
N SER A 572 39.98 33.76 20.40
CA SER A 572 41.04 34.69 20.07
C SER A 572 40.47 36.06 19.68
N PRO A 573 40.81 37.16 20.37
CA PRO A 573 40.34 38.49 20.03
C PRO A 573 41.10 39.08 18.83
N VAL A 574 42.37 38.69 18.65
CA VAL A 574 43.28 39.12 17.58
C VAL A 574 43.93 37.91 16.92
N SER A 575 44.44 38.08 15.70
CA SER A 575 45.21 37.02 15.04
C SER A 575 46.69 37.15 15.44
N GLY A 576 47.40 36.04 15.56
CA GLY A 576 48.82 36.04 15.93
C GLY A 576 49.33 34.65 16.32
N PHE A 577 50.58 34.56 16.76
CA PHE A 577 51.17 33.33 17.26
C PHE A 577 51.00 33.25 18.78
N VAL A 578 50.52 32.13 19.31
CA VAL A 578 50.45 31.94 20.77
C VAL A 578 51.85 31.65 21.28
N ARG A 579 52.43 32.57 22.05
CA ARG A 579 53.83 32.44 22.51
C ARG A 579 53.95 31.62 23.79
N HIS A 580 53.04 31.88 24.73
CA HIS A 580 53.05 31.23 26.03
C HIS A 580 51.63 30.94 26.51
N VAL A 581 51.38 29.68 26.86
CA VAL A 581 50.25 29.23 27.66
C VAL A 581 50.71 29.09 29.12
N TYR A 582 50.06 29.80 30.05
CA TYR A 582 50.49 29.86 31.45
C TYR A 582 49.93 28.73 32.34
N TRP A 583 48.95 27.97 31.85
CA TRP A 583 48.18 27.04 32.66
C TRP A 583 47.98 25.69 31.96
N ASN A 584 47.89 24.61 32.76
CA ASN A 584 47.65 23.26 32.27
C ASN A 584 46.16 22.88 32.28
N THR A 585 45.81 21.87 31.48
CA THR A 585 44.48 21.24 31.54
C THR A 585 44.19 20.74 32.96
N GLY A 586 43.05 21.16 33.53
CA GLY A 586 42.60 20.79 34.88
C GLY A 586 43.07 21.73 36.00
N GLU A 587 43.89 22.73 35.72
CA GLU A 587 44.24 23.75 36.72
C GLU A 587 43.14 24.81 36.85
N PHE A 588 42.98 25.34 38.07
CA PHE A 588 41.99 26.34 38.40
C PHE A 588 42.54 27.76 38.17
N VAL A 589 41.78 28.56 37.42
CA VAL A 589 42.07 29.95 37.07
C VAL A 589 40.99 30.86 37.65
N ARG A 590 41.39 32.03 38.14
CA ARG A 590 40.49 33.08 38.61
C ARG A 590 40.21 34.12 37.53
N ALA A 591 39.03 34.74 37.60
CA ALA A 591 38.66 35.85 36.75
C ALA A 591 39.74 36.95 36.75
N GLY A 592 40.12 37.41 35.56
CA GLY A 592 41.15 38.43 35.33
C GLY A 592 42.58 37.89 35.18
N GLN A 593 42.84 36.62 35.48
CA GLN A 593 44.16 36.02 35.28
C GLN A 593 44.43 35.77 33.79
N VAL A 594 45.68 35.99 33.37
CA VAL A 594 46.12 35.76 31.99
C VAL A 594 46.27 34.26 31.77
N VAL A 595 45.56 33.73 30.77
CA VAL A 595 45.59 32.31 30.41
C VAL A 595 46.68 32.03 29.39
N MET A 596 46.80 32.89 28.38
CA MET A 596 47.82 32.80 27.35
C MET A 596 48.18 34.17 26.78
N GLN A 597 49.35 34.25 26.16
CA GLN A 597 49.85 35.43 25.47
C GLN A 597 49.98 35.15 23.98
N ILE A 598 49.32 35.98 23.18
CA ILE A 598 49.45 36.03 21.73
C ILE A 598 50.50 37.09 21.39
N GLU A 599 51.33 36.80 20.41
CA GLU A 599 52.35 37.68 19.87
C GLU A 599 51.94 38.07 18.45
N ASN A 600 51.89 39.37 18.20
CA ASN A 600 51.68 39.96 16.89
C ASN A 600 52.48 41.26 16.80
N GLU A 601 53.71 41.14 16.29
CA GLU A 601 54.61 42.28 16.10
C GLU A 601 54.01 43.34 15.17
N GLU A 602 53.17 42.94 14.21
CA GLU A 602 52.56 43.87 13.25
C GLU A 602 51.62 44.86 13.95
N ILE A 603 50.80 44.40 14.91
CA ILE A 603 49.89 45.26 15.67
C ILE A 603 50.67 46.24 16.56
N GLU A 604 51.76 45.78 17.17
CA GLU A 604 52.61 46.63 18.01
C GLU A 604 53.32 47.70 17.18
N VAL A 605 53.91 47.33 16.03
CA VAL A 605 54.54 48.27 15.10
C VAL A 605 53.52 49.27 14.52
N GLN A 606 52.31 48.81 14.16
CA GLN A 606 51.25 49.70 13.68
C GLN A 606 50.82 50.70 14.75
N ARG A 607 50.72 50.28 16.01
CA ARG A 607 50.41 51.16 17.14
C ARG A 607 51.47 52.23 17.34
N ASP A 608 52.74 51.85 17.34
CA ASP A 608 53.88 52.76 17.49
C ASP A 608 53.96 53.76 16.32
N GLU A 609 53.74 53.33 15.09
CA GLU A 609 53.69 54.20 13.91
C GLU A 609 52.57 55.25 14.01
N ILE A 610 51.36 54.85 14.42
CA ILE A 610 50.25 55.80 14.62
C ILE A 610 50.54 56.76 15.77
N GLN A 611 51.21 56.30 16.83
CA GLN A 611 51.66 57.16 17.91
C GLN A 611 52.66 58.22 17.41
N PHE A 612 53.66 57.84 16.63
CA PHE A 612 54.62 58.79 16.06
C PHE A 612 53.96 59.76 15.07
N GLN A 613 52.98 59.31 14.28
CA GLN A 613 52.20 60.20 13.42
C GLN A 613 51.39 61.22 14.21
N LEU A 614 50.79 60.82 15.34
CA LEU A 614 50.07 61.72 16.23
C LEU A 614 51.00 62.79 16.83
N GLU A 615 52.20 62.38 17.27
CA GLU A 615 53.23 63.30 17.77
C GLU A 615 53.69 64.29 16.67
N ALA A 616 53.92 63.80 15.45
CA ALA A 616 54.30 64.65 14.31
C ALA A 616 53.20 65.65 13.93
N GLU A 617 51.92 65.26 13.98
CA GLU A 617 50.79 66.16 13.75
C GLU A 617 50.64 67.20 14.87
N ALA A 618 50.94 66.85 16.13
CA ALA A 618 50.96 67.82 17.24
C ALA A 618 52.01 68.93 17.02
N ILE A 619 53.19 68.58 16.51
CA ILE A 619 54.25 69.54 16.16
C ILE A 619 53.80 70.44 14.99
N LYS A 620 53.14 69.87 13.96
CA LYS A 620 52.61 70.65 12.83
C LYS A 620 51.53 71.63 13.28
N TRP A 621 50.65 71.19 14.18
CA TRP A 621 49.61 72.02 14.75
C TRP A 621 50.22 73.23 15.48
N GLN A 622 51.20 73.01 16.37
CA GLN A 622 51.92 74.10 17.07
C GLN A 622 52.57 75.09 16.09
N ARG A 623 53.19 74.60 15.02
CA ARG A 623 53.81 75.46 14.00
C ARG A 623 52.78 76.30 13.23
N ASN A 624 51.65 75.71 12.85
CA ASN A 624 50.59 76.37 12.09
C ASN A 624 49.84 77.41 12.95
N GLU A 625 49.64 77.11 14.23
CA GLU A 625 49.11 78.05 15.22
C GLU A 625 50.03 79.26 15.38
N HIS A 626 51.34 79.02 15.55
CA HIS A 626 52.32 80.10 15.67
C HIS A 626 52.45 80.97 14.40
N SER A 627 52.10 80.41 13.23
CA SER A 627 52.13 81.12 11.94
C SER A 627 50.80 81.77 11.55
N GLU A 628 49.81 81.80 12.45
CA GLU A 628 48.45 82.36 12.25
C GLU A 628 47.65 81.75 11.08
N LEU A 629 47.99 80.54 10.63
CA LEU A 629 47.30 79.82 9.55
C LEU A 629 46.11 79.01 10.09
N LEU A 630 45.08 79.71 10.57
CA LEU A 630 43.93 79.13 11.29
C LEU A 630 43.26 77.94 10.58
N GLY A 631 43.10 77.99 9.26
CA GLY A 631 42.49 76.88 8.49
C GLY A 631 43.33 75.60 8.48
N LEU A 632 44.67 75.72 8.47
CA LEU A 632 45.57 74.57 8.53
C LEU A 632 45.73 74.04 9.96
N ALA A 633 45.63 74.92 10.97
CA ALA A 633 45.61 74.53 12.36
C ALA A 633 44.35 73.68 12.66
N GLU A 634 43.16 74.12 12.23
CA GLU A 634 41.91 73.37 12.40
C GLU A 634 41.95 72.01 11.69
N ALA A 635 42.49 71.95 10.47
CA ALA A 635 42.69 70.68 9.76
C ALA A 635 43.64 69.72 10.50
N SER A 636 44.67 70.25 11.18
CA SER A 636 45.60 69.46 11.99
C SER A 636 44.92 68.93 13.26
N THR A 637 44.03 69.72 13.88
CA THR A 637 43.19 69.28 15.02
C THR A 637 42.29 68.12 14.63
N GLN A 638 41.57 68.22 13.50
CA GLN A 638 40.71 67.13 13.03
C GLN A 638 41.52 65.86 12.72
N ARG A 639 42.72 66.01 12.16
CA ARG A 639 43.61 64.88 11.88
C ARG A 639 44.12 64.22 13.16
N SER A 640 44.52 64.99 14.17
CA SER A 640 44.98 64.46 15.45
C SER A 640 43.86 63.72 16.19
N GLU A 641 42.62 64.21 16.14
CA GLU A 641 41.47 63.49 16.69
C GLU A 641 41.25 62.13 16.01
N SER A 642 41.37 62.07 14.68
CA SER A 642 41.23 60.83 13.93
C SER A 642 42.33 59.80 14.26
N LEU A 643 43.57 60.27 14.40
CA LEU A 643 44.72 59.43 14.78
C LEU A 643 44.58 58.95 16.22
N ARG A 644 44.11 59.80 17.13
CA ARG A 644 43.86 59.43 18.52
C ARG A 644 42.79 58.34 18.65
N ARG A 645 41.72 58.37 17.85
CA ARG A 645 40.72 57.28 17.82
C ARG A 645 41.34 55.96 17.35
N LYS A 646 42.15 56.00 16.30
CA LYS A 646 42.89 54.80 15.82
C LYS A 646 43.87 54.27 16.86
N LEU A 647 44.56 55.16 17.57
CA LEU A 647 45.51 54.76 18.62
C LEU A 647 44.79 54.02 19.76
N VAL A 648 43.63 54.51 20.20
CA VAL A 648 42.81 53.84 21.22
C VAL A 648 42.36 52.45 20.75
N GLU A 649 41.94 52.30 19.49
CA GLU A 649 41.56 51.00 18.92
C GLU A 649 42.75 50.03 18.89
N LEU A 650 43.94 50.48 18.50
CA LEU A 650 45.15 49.66 18.49
C LEU A 650 45.63 49.33 19.91
N ASP A 651 45.52 50.25 20.86
CA ASP A 651 45.83 50.00 22.27
C ASP A 651 44.91 48.91 22.87
N GLU A 652 43.62 48.91 22.50
CA GLU A 652 42.69 47.84 22.88
C GLU A 652 43.08 46.49 22.27
N GLN A 653 43.49 46.48 20.99
CA GLN A 653 43.97 45.26 20.31
C GLN A 653 45.24 44.71 20.98
N VAL A 654 46.21 45.57 21.30
CA VAL A 654 47.43 45.17 22.03
C VAL A 654 47.07 44.66 23.43
N ALA A 655 46.17 45.32 24.15
CA ALA A 655 45.72 44.85 25.45
C ALA A 655 45.07 43.45 25.36
N SER A 656 44.41 43.16 24.24
CA SER A 656 43.77 41.87 23.95
C SER A 656 44.75 40.74 23.59
N LEU A 657 46.03 41.05 23.29
CA LEU A 657 47.09 40.05 23.11
C LEU A 657 47.28 39.17 24.37
N LYS A 658 46.97 39.72 25.55
CA LYS A 658 46.92 38.96 26.81
C LYS A 658 45.50 38.47 27.06
N VAL A 659 45.23 37.23 26.66
CA VAL A 659 43.91 36.61 26.81
C VAL A 659 43.70 36.27 28.29
N LYS A 660 42.67 36.86 28.90
CA LYS A 660 42.33 36.70 30.32
C LYS A 660 41.06 35.86 30.49
N ALA A 661 40.97 35.12 31.58
CA ALA A 661 39.73 34.45 31.99
C ALA A 661 38.70 35.49 32.44
N THR A 662 37.44 35.40 32.00
CA THR A 662 36.38 36.31 32.51
C THR A 662 35.69 35.75 33.76
N ARG A 663 35.84 34.46 34.03
CA ARG A 663 35.29 33.78 35.21
C ARG A 663 36.27 32.86 35.92
N ASP A 664 35.89 32.45 37.13
CA ASP A 664 36.56 31.42 37.90
C ASP A 664 36.21 30.02 37.37
N GLY A 665 37.21 29.15 37.18
CA GLY A 665 36.98 27.77 36.76
C GLY A 665 38.25 27.00 36.40
N GLU A 666 38.10 25.72 36.05
CA GLU A 666 39.19 24.87 35.59
C GLU A 666 39.32 24.89 34.07
N ILE A 667 40.53 24.72 33.56
CA ILE A 667 40.77 24.57 32.12
C ILE A 667 40.34 23.18 31.67
N LEU A 668 39.36 23.13 30.75
CA LEU A 668 38.75 21.89 30.27
C LEU A 668 39.38 21.38 28.97
N THR A 669 40.00 22.26 28.19
CA THR A 669 40.60 21.90 26.88
C THR A 669 41.78 20.95 27.07
N PRO A 670 41.77 19.76 26.44
CA PRO A 670 42.89 18.84 26.50
C PRO A 670 44.09 19.38 25.73
N LEU A 671 45.30 19.12 26.24
CA LEU A 671 46.56 19.44 25.58
C LEU A 671 46.69 20.92 25.16
N ILE A 672 46.23 21.84 26.02
CA ILE A 672 46.28 23.29 25.76
C ILE A 672 47.67 23.80 25.36
N HIS A 673 48.75 23.16 25.83
CA HIS A 673 50.13 23.50 25.45
C HIS A 673 50.48 23.28 23.98
N GLN A 674 49.69 22.50 23.24
CA GLN A 674 49.88 22.36 21.79
C GLN A 674 49.60 23.66 21.04
N LEU A 675 48.88 24.60 21.67
CA LEU A 675 48.69 25.93 21.13
C LEU A 675 49.99 26.74 21.14
N ASN A 676 51.01 26.39 21.95
CA ASN A 676 52.29 27.12 21.93
C ASN A 676 52.92 27.06 20.53
N ASP A 677 53.35 28.22 20.05
CA ASP A 677 53.88 28.49 18.71
C ASP A 677 52.89 28.21 17.55
N GLN A 678 51.59 28.01 17.84
CA GLN A 678 50.55 27.87 16.82
C GLN A 678 49.99 29.25 16.43
N PHE A 679 49.76 29.43 15.13
CA PHE A 679 49.03 30.59 14.61
C PHE A 679 47.53 30.44 14.85
N VAL A 680 46.91 31.47 15.43
CA VAL A 680 45.46 31.56 15.68
C VAL A 680 44.88 32.78 14.99
N SER A 681 43.66 32.66 14.49
CA SER A 681 42.92 33.74 13.83
C SER A 681 41.86 34.33 14.76
N VAL A 682 41.40 35.55 14.47
CA VAL A 682 40.27 36.17 15.20
C VAL A 682 39.06 35.24 15.22
N GLY A 683 38.54 34.95 16.41
CA GLY A 683 37.37 34.10 16.64
C GLY A 683 37.68 32.62 16.85
N ASP A 684 38.93 32.18 16.64
CA ASP A 684 39.33 30.80 16.90
C ASP A 684 39.13 30.43 18.37
N GLU A 685 38.66 29.21 18.63
CA GLU A 685 38.46 28.71 19.98
C GLU A 685 39.81 28.32 20.61
N LEU A 686 40.21 29.04 21.66
CA LEU A 686 41.49 28.84 22.33
C LEU A 686 41.36 27.81 23.45
N THR A 687 40.45 28.07 24.39
CA THR A 687 40.26 27.17 25.53
C THR A 687 38.87 27.29 26.13
N ARG A 688 38.50 26.31 26.95
CA ARG A 688 37.24 26.29 27.70
C ARG A 688 37.52 26.31 29.19
N ILE A 689 36.77 27.16 29.90
CA ILE A 689 36.86 27.30 31.35
C ILE A 689 35.51 26.91 31.95
N GLY A 690 35.52 26.00 32.92
CA GLY A 690 34.31 25.56 33.61
C GLY A 690 34.61 24.71 34.84
N ASN A 691 33.58 24.30 35.57
CA ASN A 691 33.76 23.47 36.76
C ASN A 691 33.41 22.01 36.43
N ARG A 692 34.36 21.08 36.66
CA ARG A 692 34.16 19.66 36.33
C ARG A 692 33.05 18.98 37.13
N SER A 693 32.83 19.42 38.36
CA SER A 693 31.84 18.86 39.29
C SER A 693 30.42 19.38 39.05
N HIS A 694 30.26 20.43 38.23
CA HIS A 694 28.97 21.04 37.90
C HIS A 694 28.62 20.74 36.45
N LYS A 695 27.68 19.82 36.25
CA LYS A 695 27.19 19.43 34.93
C LYS A 695 25.71 19.72 34.81
N GLU A 696 25.27 19.96 33.59
CA GLU A 696 23.88 20.14 33.23
C GLU A 696 23.53 19.25 32.04
N LEU A 697 22.26 18.86 32.00
CA LEU A 697 21.67 18.14 30.88
C LEU A 697 20.97 19.13 29.97
N LEU A 698 21.36 19.13 28.70
CA LEU A 698 20.68 19.85 27.64
C LEU A 698 19.75 18.87 26.92
N LEU A 699 18.45 19.10 27.04
CA LEU A 699 17.41 18.31 26.40
C LEU A 699 17.00 18.98 25.10
N SER A 700 16.87 18.18 24.03
CA SER A 700 16.36 18.63 22.75
C SER A 700 14.98 18.04 22.52
N ILE A 701 13.95 18.84 22.74
CA ILE A 701 12.54 18.43 22.76
C ILE A 701 11.86 18.86 21.46
N GLY A 702 11.27 17.93 20.72
CA GLY A 702 10.52 18.20 19.50
C GLY A 702 9.13 18.75 19.80
N GLU A 703 8.49 19.33 18.79
CA GLU A 703 7.14 19.89 18.89
C GLU A 703 6.11 18.85 19.38
N GLU A 704 6.23 17.60 18.93
CA GLU A 704 5.33 16.52 19.33
C GLU A 704 5.49 16.10 20.80
N GLU A 705 6.71 16.19 21.33
CA GLU A 705 7.05 15.81 22.71
C GLU A 705 6.76 16.93 23.72
N MET A 706 6.64 18.17 23.24
CA MET A 706 6.52 19.39 24.05
C MET A 706 5.39 19.29 25.08
N ASN A 707 4.21 18.81 24.69
CA ASN A 707 3.04 18.73 25.57
C ASN A 707 3.26 17.74 26.72
N ALA A 708 3.84 16.58 26.43
CA ALA A 708 4.12 15.56 27.43
C ALA A 708 5.18 16.04 28.43
N TYR A 709 6.20 16.76 27.95
CA TYR A 709 7.24 17.32 28.82
C TYR A 709 6.68 18.46 29.70
N ARG A 710 5.87 19.37 29.13
CA ARG A 710 5.24 20.46 29.89
C ARG A 710 4.34 19.93 31.02
N GLU A 711 3.57 18.87 30.76
CA GLU A 711 2.75 18.24 31.80
C GLU A 711 3.60 17.60 32.90
N ALA A 712 4.69 16.90 32.54
CA ALA A 712 5.63 16.34 33.50
C ALA A 712 6.28 17.42 34.38
N PHE A 713 6.60 18.58 33.79
CA PHE A 713 7.07 19.76 34.50
C PHE A 713 6.03 20.32 35.49
N VAL A 714 4.79 20.53 35.05
CA VAL A 714 3.70 21.04 35.91
C VAL A 714 3.43 20.10 37.09
N LYS A 715 3.52 18.78 36.86
CA LYS A 715 3.31 17.77 37.89
C LYS A 715 4.54 17.48 38.76
N GLN A 716 5.70 18.05 38.43
CA GLN A 716 6.98 17.74 39.08
C GLN A 716 7.27 16.23 39.12
N GLN A 717 6.91 15.54 38.03
CA GLN A 717 7.07 14.10 37.94
C GLN A 717 8.55 13.74 37.73
N PRO A 718 9.14 12.82 38.51
CA PRO A 718 10.51 12.37 38.25
C PRO A 718 10.57 11.64 36.91
N LEU A 719 11.52 12.05 36.07
CA LEU A 719 11.78 11.45 34.76
C LEU A 719 13.13 10.73 34.78
N ARG A 720 13.32 9.80 33.84
CA ARG A 720 14.51 8.95 33.79
C ARG A 720 15.31 9.20 32.52
N VAL A 721 16.60 9.48 32.66
CA VAL A 721 17.56 9.56 31.54
C VAL A 721 18.39 8.29 31.52
N CYS A 722 18.50 7.66 30.35
CA CYS A 722 19.38 6.53 30.10
C CYS A 722 20.58 6.97 29.27
N PHE A 723 21.80 6.75 29.76
CA PHE A 723 23.04 7.03 29.02
C PHE A 723 23.61 5.78 28.35
N ARG A 724 24.57 5.98 27.45
CA ARG A 724 25.27 4.88 26.75
C ARG A 724 26.02 4.02 27.79
N GLY A 725 25.60 2.77 27.96
CA GLY A 725 26.10 1.88 29.00
C GLY A 725 25.03 1.43 30.01
N GLY A 726 23.78 1.87 29.85
CA GLY A 726 22.63 1.38 30.62
C GLY A 726 22.47 2.00 32.00
N GLN A 727 23.17 3.12 32.26
CA GLN A 727 23.02 3.86 33.51
C GLN A 727 21.76 4.74 33.46
N TRP A 728 20.97 4.66 34.53
CA TRP A 728 19.73 5.42 34.68
C TRP A 728 19.91 6.54 35.69
N LEU A 729 19.45 7.74 35.32
CA LEU A 729 19.47 8.92 36.17
C LEU A 729 18.06 9.49 36.33
N ASP A 730 17.57 9.54 37.56
CA ASP A 730 16.32 10.23 37.87
C ASP A 730 16.58 11.75 37.92
N ILE A 731 15.77 12.50 37.19
CA ILE A 731 15.83 13.96 37.07
C ILE A 731 14.44 14.57 37.31
N ILE A 732 14.43 15.81 37.77
CA ILE A 732 13.20 16.60 37.87
C ILE A 732 13.19 17.57 36.68
N PRO A 733 12.12 17.57 35.86
CA PRO A 733 12.03 18.46 34.70
C PRO A 733 12.05 19.93 35.14
N THR A 734 12.75 20.75 34.35
CA THR A 734 12.79 22.22 34.48
C THR A 734 11.98 22.89 33.38
N GLU A 735 11.76 24.21 33.52
CA GLU A 735 11.06 24.99 32.51
C GLU A 735 11.80 24.95 31.17
N MET A 736 11.02 24.73 30.11
CA MET A 736 11.51 24.71 28.74
C MET A 736 11.59 26.14 28.19
N ARG A 737 12.63 26.45 27.44
CA ARG A 737 12.76 27.72 26.72
C ARG A 737 11.60 27.89 25.74
N PRO A 738 10.88 29.03 25.74
CA PRO A 738 9.63 29.19 25.00
C PRO A 738 9.82 29.29 23.47
N ARG A 739 11.05 29.54 23.01
CA ARG A 739 11.37 29.72 21.58
C ARG A 739 12.03 28.46 21.04
N GLY A 740 11.36 27.78 20.12
CA GLY A 740 11.96 26.71 19.32
C GLY A 740 13.01 27.30 18.37
N SER A 741 14.13 26.59 18.23
CA SER A 741 15.20 26.96 17.29
C SER A 741 15.47 25.82 16.32
N VAL A 742 15.93 26.20 15.12
CA VAL A 742 16.44 25.29 14.10
C VAL A 742 17.97 25.16 14.19
N THR A 743 18.62 26.00 14.99
CA THR A 743 20.07 25.97 15.18
C THR A 743 20.49 24.79 16.04
N VAL A 744 21.53 24.07 15.62
CA VAL A 744 22.11 22.99 16.40
C VAL A 744 22.69 23.53 17.71
N SER A 745 22.11 23.12 18.83
CA SER A 745 22.47 23.60 20.16
C SER A 745 23.71 22.92 20.73
N HIS A 746 23.95 21.66 20.32
CA HIS A 746 25.15 20.92 20.66
C HIS A 746 25.52 19.93 19.53
N PRO A 747 26.79 19.91 19.06
CA PRO A 747 27.21 19.04 17.96
C PRO A 747 26.92 17.56 18.18
N ALA A 748 27.10 17.04 19.39
CA ALA A 748 26.87 15.62 19.70
C ALA A 748 25.41 15.15 19.49
N LEU A 749 24.44 16.08 19.42
CA LEU A 749 23.05 15.74 19.12
C LEU A 749 22.81 15.56 17.61
N ALA A 750 23.65 16.15 16.76
CA ALA A 750 23.49 16.15 15.32
C ALA A 750 23.90 14.81 14.67
N ALA A 751 23.07 14.31 13.76
CA ALA A 751 23.32 13.08 13.00
C ALA A 751 24.61 13.14 12.18
N SER A 752 25.01 14.32 11.70
CA SER A 752 26.30 14.52 11.02
C SER A 752 27.50 14.21 11.90
N ALA A 753 27.38 14.32 13.23
CA ALA A 753 28.40 13.99 14.22
C ALA A 753 28.15 12.64 14.91
N GLY A 754 27.26 11.79 14.36
CA GLY A 754 26.90 10.49 14.96
C GLY A 754 25.86 10.57 16.09
N GLY A 755 25.18 11.72 16.23
CA GLY A 755 24.06 11.94 17.14
C GLY A 755 22.71 11.44 16.62
N PRO A 756 21.66 11.46 17.44
CA PRO A 756 20.35 10.88 17.10
C PRO A 756 19.42 11.81 16.32
N VAL A 757 19.70 13.12 16.25
CA VAL A 757 18.78 14.09 15.66
C VAL A 757 19.19 14.42 14.22
N PRO A 758 18.29 14.25 13.23
CA PRO A 758 18.64 14.48 11.83
C PRO A 758 18.82 15.97 11.54
N VAL A 759 19.77 16.26 10.64
CA VAL A 759 20.18 17.63 10.28
C VAL A 759 20.24 17.81 8.76
N VAL A 760 20.07 19.05 8.32
CA VAL A 760 20.19 19.46 6.92
C VAL A 760 21.37 20.43 6.78
N PRO A 761 22.19 20.32 5.73
CA PRO A 761 23.25 21.29 5.47
C PRO A 761 22.66 22.67 5.20
N ASN A 762 23.17 23.68 5.91
CA ASN A 762 22.75 25.06 5.73
C ASN A 762 23.48 25.68 4.54
N THR A 763 22.82 25.74 3.39
CA THR A 763 23.38 26.32 2.16
C THR A 763 23.55 27.84 2.22
N ALA A 764 22.97 28.51 3.21
CA ALA A 764 23.08 29.95 3.43
C ALA A 764 24.16 30.33 4.46
N ALA A 765 24.98 29.37 4.90
CA ALA A 765 26.00 29.60 5.92
C ALA A 765 27.01 30.67 5.47
N ARG A 766 26.85 31.89 6.00
CA ARG A 766 27.91 32.91 6.03
C ARG A 766 29.01 32.45 6.99
N GLN A 767 30.24 32.94 6.81
CA GLN A 767 31.37 32.66 7.70
C GLN A 767 30.94 32.86 9.17
N GLY A 768 30.96 31.79 9.97
CA GLY A 768 30.57 31.77 11.38
C GLY A 768 29.15 31.27 11.70
N ALA A 769 28.30 31.02 10.71
CA ALA A 769 26.99 30.39 10.91
C ALA A 769 27.10 28.85 11.04
N PRO A 770 26.20 28.19 11.78
CA PRO A 770 26.19 26.73 11.88
C PRO A 770 26.02 26.10 10.49
N THR A 771 26.93 25.19 10.13
CA THR A 771 26.97 24.47 8.85
C THR A 771 25.78 23.53 8.65
N VAL A 772 25.08 23.22 9.74
CA VAL A 772 23.94 22.30 9.79
C VAL A 772 22.83 22.88 10.68
N GLU A 773 21.58 22.63 10.29
CA GLU A 773 20.38 23.00 11.03
C GLU A 773 19.50 21.75 11.28
N TRP A 774 18.64 21.81 12.29
CA TRP A 774 17.62 20.77 12.53
C TRP A 774 16.63 20.71 11.37
N ILE A 775 16.07 19.52 11.09
CA ILE A 775 14.98 19.40 10.10
C ILE A 775 13.70 20.10 10.58
N SER A 776 13.44 20.03 11.89
CA SER A 776 12.27 20.62 12.53
C SER A 776 12.68 21.48 13.72
N PRO A 777 11.90 22.53 14.06
CA PRO A 777 12.17 23.34 15.24
C PRO A 777 12.17 22.49 16.51
N ARG A 778 13.18 22.68 17.36
CA ARG A 778 13.27 21.99 18.65
C ARG A 778 13.38 22.99 19.79
N PHE A 779 12.75 22.65 20.89
CA PHE A 779 12.78 23.38 22.14
C PHE A 779 13.87 22.82 23.06
N GLU A 780 14.39 23.67 23.93
CA GLU A 780 15.46 23.31 24.85
C GLU A 780 14.97 23.36 26.29
N ALA A 781 15.36 22.38 27.10
CA ALA A 781 15.30 22.45 28.54
C ALA A 781 16.68 22.16 29.11
N ILE A 782 17.07 22.88 30.17
CA ILE A 782 18.36 22.73 30.84
C ILE A 782 18.11 22.27 32.26
N ILE A 783 18.68 21.14 32.64
CA ILE A 783 18.54 20.56 33.98
C ILE A 783 19.91 20.48 34.63
N GLU A 784 20.13 21.24 35.69
CA GLU A 784 21.35 21.16 36.48
C GLU A 784 21.41 19.83 37.25
N LEU A 785 22.56 19.16 37.18
CA LEU A 785 22.79 17.93 37.93
C LEU A 785 23.38 18.25 39.31
N PRO A 786 22.87 17.62 40.37
CA PRO A 786 23.55 17.64 41.67
C PRO A 786 24.98 17.10 41.53
N PRO A 787 25.97 17.62 42.29
CA PRO A 787 27.37 17.16 42.21
C PRO A 787 27.53 15.64 42.38
N SER A 788 26.72 15.03 43.26
CA SER A 788 26.71 13.57 43.48
C SER A 788 26.30 12.74 42.26
N LYS A 789 25.52 13.33 41.35
CA LYS A 789 25.05 12.71 40.10
C LYS A 789 25.91 13.11 38.91
N ALA A 790 26.60 14.26 38.99
CA ALA A 790 27.45 14.77 37.92
C ALA A 790 28.63 13.83 37.62
N ASP A 791 29.22 13.20 38.64
CA ASP A 791 30.37 12.29 38.45
C ASP A 791 30.03 11.02 37.66
N ALA A 792 28.75 10.61 37.64
CA ALA A 792 28.30 9.42 36.92
C ALA A 792 28.27 9.61 35.39
N VAL A 793 28.18 10.87 34.91
CA VAL A 793 27.95 11.17 33.50
C VAL A 793 29.14 11.93 32.91
N ARG A 794 29.57 11.58 31.69
CA ARG A 794 30.65 12.30 31.02
C ARG A 794 30.10 13.46 30.18
N CYS A 795 30.84 14.55 30.09
CA CYS A 795 30.47 15.64 29.18
C CYS A 795 30.60 15.19 27.73
N GLY A 796 29.67 15.64 26.88
CA GLY A 796 29.49 15.18 25.50
C GLY A 796 28.77 13.84 25.39
N GLU A 797 28.49 13.16 26.50
CA GLU A 797 27.76 11.89 26.48
C GLU A 797 26.28 12.13 26.12
N VAL A 798 25.81 11.36 25.14
CA VAL A 798 24.44 11.40 24.65
C VAL A 798 23.62 10.31 25.33
N GLY A 799 22.45 10.69 25.83
CA GLY A 799 21.46 9.80 26.42
C GLY A 799 20.05 10.08 25.91
N TYR A 800 19.10 9.32 26.41
CA TYR A 800 17.69 9.45 26.09
C TYR A 800 16.86 9.59 27.36
N LEU A 801 16.07 10.64 27.43
CA LEU A 801 15.05 10.82 28.44
C LEU A 801 13.83 9.99 28.06
N ALA A 802 13.41 9.09 28.95
CA ALA A 802 12.19 8.33 28.85
C ALA A 802 11.00 9.19 29.29
N LEU A 803 10.17 9.60 28.34
CA LEU A 803 8.94 10.36 28.56
C LEU A 803 7.71 9.50 28.24
N GLN A 804 6.68 9.54 29.08
CA GLN A 804 5.45 8.82 28.80
C GLN A 804 4.70 9.48 27.63
N ASP A 805 4.41 8.70 26.58
CA ASP A 805 3.63 9.20 25.46
C ASP A 805 2.18 9.47 25.90
N LYS A 806 1.70 10.70 25.68
CA LYS A 806 0.29 11.04 25.94
C LYS A 806 -0.56 10.98 24.67
N ARG A 807 0.04 10.73 23.51
CA ARG A 807 -0.70 10.58 22.25
C ARG A 807 -1.50 9.28 22.28
N SER A 808 -2.66 9.26 21.63
CA SER A 808 -3.39 8.02 21.44
C SER A 808 -2.61 7.05 20.54
N LEU A 809 -2.88 5.75 20.69
CA LEU A 809 -2.27 4.73 19.82
C LEU A 809 -2.56 5.00 18.34
N ALA A 810 -3.76 5.49 18.02
CA ALA A 810 -4.12 5.91 16.67
C ALA A 810 -3.25 7.07 16.15
N ARG A 811 -3.03 8.11 16.96
CA ARG A 811 -2.19 9.25 16.58
C ARG A 811 -0.72 8.85 16.42
N ARG A 812 -0.21 7.97 17.30
CA ARG A 812 1.15 7.43 17.18
C ARG A 812 1.32 6.60 15.91
N PHE A 813 0.32 5.80 15.55
CA PHE A 813 0.32 5.04 14.31
C PHE A 813 0.28 5.95 13.07
N TRP A 814 -0.50 7.04 13.13
CA TRP A 814 -0.54 8.06 12.07
C TRP A 814 0.81 8.75 11.85
N ILE A 815 1.48 9.16 12.93
CA ILE A 815 2.81 9.76 12.87
C ILE A 815 3.85 8.76 12.35
N TRP A 816 3.79 7.49 12.80
CA TRP A 816 4.66 6.43 12.28
C TRP A 816 4.49 6.19 10.77
N LEU A 817 3.28 6.38 10.24
CA LEU A 817 2.97 6.32 8.81
C LEU A 817 3.49 7.53 8.01
N GLY A 818 4.13 8.51 8.65
CA GLY A 818 4.62 9.73 8.00
C GLY A 818 3.58 10.85 7.92
N GLY A 819 2.47 10.73 8.66
CA GLY A 819 1.53 11.83 8.83
C GLY A 819 2.12 12.90 9.73
N SER A 820 2.57 14.01 9.14
CA SER A 820 2.99 15.23 9.84
C SER A 820 1.82 15.92 10.55
#